data_AF-A0A953Y5Z3-F1
#
_entry.id   AF-A0A953Y5Z3-F1
#
_cell.length_a   1.000
_cell.length_b   1.000
_cell.length_c   1.000
_cell.angle_alpha   90.00
_cell.angle_beta   90.00
_cell.angle_gamma   90.00
#
_symmetry.space_group_name_H-M   'P 1'
#
loop_
_entity.id
_entity.type
_entity.pdbx_description
1 polymer ?
#
loop_
_entity_poly.entity_id
_entity_poly.type
_entity_poly.pdbx_seq_one_letter_code
_entity_poly.pdbx_strand_id
1 'polypeptide(L)'
;MCASAFAQDLPERIEFPSGEHATVGFELKTTTHALQGSGRTTDHRLMEFVIPNAEASWSEAERPTIERWSQLSTAERTAFFFEHFGSEGKWRPDPAKAPYLDTNISWHERLGVPHIEVRSTPFDSPKEAFSRMRELRRAVPETVAFHVHVRFPDTLDPAKAEAAADYMRRLSWVIALRRADVSSNHNFVLKAMDNQPINMDELARAKQAFADAQKGAQRDVIERRGVRVTRLIQDGKPVWDVELRGFMKDIPRLETYVQRTAEAFRDGNFGPWAIGSEHPLESSSSRGQIKKRTYGFDRAGAWTPAELQWLAESTAELMQRTGLRSSLSGESLAEGMKLLATADTQAGKKMLLPSSFDWLFMPLEYDPALPEGVQEQVLEAKKSSLRKLLRLAERAVAGEWGRPGEANFEPLAIASRARKVLMDHLKLTYTDAGKTGGLLDWYELSIQKPEEVLERTKRRRQETGKNRAEEWRSRVRPTGEGFGPRSSGKAPTVSVESLSQAYTELERTFATLRAAAAVEAPEVARVTLGFEPSPEVDARYDSLSRKVTVTSGLLAVLIDRAASVAPEGREAFVKRVSALILAHELAHARGVSAERAADLAAIELLGKTSLFATPLTQSDLRAALEAFQPGEGTSLIERVRAFFRYGTFNARLRALERAANGGPDPLASFRRANGTVRWPELMASKTLPEVGGLAHFTLALFLKELATVVETGNRLHMEEFFDALGTSDFYLHYGMFALGARGGQLAYGRFLQRYVRRPFLNELARQNVALAAGLLLPQLFTGEGSAHQFAVSLTALGLSSSAVRTGAQGIKWLRGLKAGEGAAATVARSSRWAKLGGFVYTVGETVVVLYAAEKLEGVYWDWQDARAARESMRDAGLAFFRAAGSDPTPEALTEALATYRAAWNDYRTYLSLPLFKQDALFHRRVEAYGEDAQQLEDALRARLESIGRRPLLKARVVADHGSVAAYAEQALADSRAELNGRIERAFEAHFNARTELAAELSEAPRRAALYLPQGAALLPAALPGGNPAQLRILSRELEALSSSRPQTFEDEARALKLAAELAAGDARAALERAANAVDEARQADAALDAAGQLTPGIKGEVERAR
;
A
#
# COMPACT_ATOMS: atom_id res chain seq x y z
N MET A 1 -8.87 21.78 21.22
CA MET A 1 -10.10 22.31 21.84
C MET A 1 -11.27 21.32 21.92
N CYS A 2 -11.24 20.13 21.28
CA CYS A 2 -12.37 19.17 21.36
C CYS A 2 -12.39 18.23 22.60
N ALA A 3 -11.40 18.27 23.49
CA ALA A 3 -11.30 17.28 24.58
C ALA A 3 -12.27 17.53 25.76
N SER A 4 -12.84 18.73 25.93
CA SER A 4 -13.70 19.05 27.08
C SER A 4 -15.20 18.85 26.84
N ALA A 5 -15.64 18.65 25.59
CA ALA A 5 -17.07 18.61 25.26
C ALA A 5 -17.74 17.23 25.50
N PHE A 6 -16.97 16.21 25.91
CA PHE A 6 -17.43 14.83 25.92
C PHE A 6 -17.20 14.06 27.23
N ALA A 7 -16.64 14.69 28.26
CA ALA A 7 -16.49 14.05 29.56
C ALA A 7 -17.84 14.09 30.30
N GLN A 8 -18.65 13.04 30.11
CA GLN A 8 -19.63 12.69 31.14
C GLN A 8 -18.86 12.17 32.35
N ASP A 9 -19.31 12.51 33.56
CA ASP A 9 -18.72 11.95 34.76
C ASP A 9 -18.82 10.41 34.72
N LEU A 10 -17.69 9.73 34.91
CA LEU A 10 -17.69 8.28 35.02
C LEU A 10 -18.62 7.86 36.18
N PRO A 11 -19.44 6.83 36.00
CA PRO A 11 -20.31 6.37 37.06
C PRO A 11 -19.48 5.77 38.21
N GLU A 12 -20.03 5.83 39.43
CA GLU A 12 -19.43 5.15 40.60
C GLU A 12 -19.47 3.63 40.48
N ARG A 13 -20.33 3.08 39.61
CA ARG A 13 -20.44 1.65 39.35
C ARG A 13 -21.06 1.41 37.99
N ILE A 14 -20.63 0.36 37.29
CA ILE A 14 -21.21 -0.06 36.02
C ILE A 14 -22.00 -1.34 36.25
N GLU A 15 -23.30 -1.21 36.48
CA GLU A 15 -24.19 -2.35 36.72
C GLU A 15 -24.71 -2.94 35.40
N PHE A 16 -24.81 -4.26 35.36
CA PHE A 16 -25.34 -5.05 34.25
C PHE A 16 -26.78 -5.48 34.57
N PRO A 17 -27.60 -5.81 33.56
CA PRO A 17 -28.96 -6.32 33.79
C PRO A 17 -29.04 -7.56 34.70
N SER A 18 -27.94 -8.31 34.86
CA SER A 18 -27.82 -9.43 35.79
C SER A 18 -27.71 -9.03 37.27
N GLY A 19 -27.54 -7.74 37.59
CA GLY A 19 -27.23 -7.23 38.92
C GLY A 19 -25.74 -7.33 39.30
N GLU A 20 -24.92 -7.93 38.44
CA GLU A 20 -23.46 -7.92 38.56
C GLU A 20 -22.89 -6.60 38.03
N HIS A 21 -21.63 -6.31 38.34
CA HIS A 21 -20.98 -5.07 37.93
C HIS A 21 -19.61 -5.31 37.29
N ALA A 22 -19.19 -4.38 36.44
CA ALA A 22 -17.82 -4.39 35.94
C ALA A 22 -16.83 -3.93 37.01
N THR A 23 -15.61 -4.47 36.98
CA THR A 23 -14.48 -3.95 37.76
C THR A 23 -13.43 -3.36 36.84
N VAL A 24 -12.71 -2.36 37.33
CA VAL A 24 -11.65 -1.67 36.59
C VAL A 24 -10.34 -1.83 37.35
N GLY A 25 -9.29 -2.31 36.69
CA GLY A 25 -7.92 -2.29 37.20
C GLY A 25 -7.00 -1.55 36.25
N PHE A 26 -5.78 -1.24 36.67
CA PHE A 26 -4.78 -0.67 35.77
C PHE A 26 -3.38 -1.20 36.04
N GLU A 27 -2.51 -1.18 35.02
CA GLU A 27 -1.08 -1.37 35.15
C GLU A 27 -0.38 -0.04 34.85
N LEU A 28 0.37 0.47 35.82
CA LEU A 28 1.28 1.59 35.65
C LEU A 28 2.57 1.10 35.00
N LYS A 29 2.98 1.71 33.88
CA LYS A 29 4.26 1.42 33.22
C LYS A 29 5.19 2.60 33.31
N THR A 30 6.38 2.41 33.87
CA THR A 30 7.43 3.43 33.97
C THR A 30 8.70 3.00 33.24
N THR A 31 9.57 3.96 32.95
CA THR A 31 10.88 3.71 32.35
C THR A 31 11.95 4.57 33.00
N THR A 32 13.18 4.08 32.97
CA THR A 32 14.34 4.84 33.43
C THR A 32 14.86 5.83 32.42
N HIS A 33 14.39 5.88 31.17
CA HIS A 33 14.86 6.92 30.26
C HIS A 33 14.14 8.24 30.52
N ALA A 34 14.92 9.30 30.75
CA ALA A 34 14.39 10.65 30.65
C ALA A 34 13.84 10.86 29.23
N LEU A 35 12.70 11.56 29.12
CA LEU A 35 12.07 11.90 27.84
C LEU A 35 12.99 12.70 26.89
N GLN A 36 14.18 13.15 27.35
CA GLN A 36 15.06 14.09 26.65
C GLN A 36 16.51 13.63 26.42
N GLY A 37 16.91 12.37 26.62
CA GLY A 37 18.28 11.95 26.30
C GLY A 37 18.71 10.65 26.93
N SER A 38 19.72 9.99 26.34
CA SER A 38 20.15 8.59 26.51
C SER A 38 20.57 8.10 27.91
N GLY A 39 20.35 8.87 28.98
CA GLY A 39 20.67 8.47 30.36
C GLY A 39 19.54 7.70 31.05
N ARG A 40 19.90 6.79 31.94
CA ARG A 40 18.98 6.27 32.97
C ARG A 40 18.77 7.38 34.02
N THR A 41 17.53 7.59 34.45
CA THR A 41 17.17 8.45 35.57
C THR A 41 17.86 7.88 36.81
N THR A 42 18.71 8.70 37.44
CA THR A 42 19.32 8.35 38.72
C THR A 42 18.34 8.49 39.89
N ASP A 43 17.21 9.19 39.67
CA ASP A 43 16.16 9.46 40.65
C ASP A 43 14.80 9.11 40.02
N HIS A 44 14.28 7.89 40.27
CA HIS A 44 13.02 7.42 39.70
C HIS A 44 11.90 7.44 40.77
N ARG A 45 10.92 8.33 40.66
CA ARG A 45 9.91 8.60 41.71
C ARG A 45 9.03 7.41 42.10
N LEU A 46 8.87 6.41 41.23
CA LEU A 46 8.24 5.14 41.61
C LEU A 46 8.86 4.52 42.88
N MET A 47 10.15 4.75 43.15
CA MET A 47 10.84 4.25 44.34
C MET A 47 10.33 4.88 45.66
N GLU A 48 9.49 5.90 45.59
CA GLU A 48 8.76 6.40 46.76
C GLU A 48 7.60 5.48 47.16
N PHE A 49 7.12 4.65 46.22
CA PHE A 49 6.00 3.72 46.36
C PHE A 49 6.42 2.26 46.42
N VAL A 50 7.72 1.96 46.34
CA VAL A 50 8.24 0.59 46.33
C VAL A 50 9.10 0.37 47.56
N ILE A 51 8.94 -0.79 48.19
CA ILE A 51 9.73 -1.23 49.34
C ILE A 51 10.32 -2.62 49.10
N PRO A 52 11.46 -2.95 49.72
CA PRO A 52 11.98 -4.31 49.79
C PRO A 52 10.92 -5.24 50.39
N ASN A 53 10.74 -6.41 49.79
CA ASN A 53 9.94 -7.46 50.38
C ASN A 53 10.72 -8.09 51.54
N ALA A 54 10.24 -7.91 52.77
CA ALA A 54 10.89 -8.43 53.97
C ALA A 54 10.94 -9.97 54.00
N GLU A 55 10.05 -10.64 53.27
CA GLU A 55 10.00 -12.10 53.15
C GLU A 55 10.98 -12.65 52.11
N ALA A 56 11.58 -11.79 51.28
CA ALA A 56 12.54 -12.22 50.29
C ALA A 56 13.91 -12.52 50.92
N SER A 57 14.66 -13.43 50.30
CA SER A 57 16.03 -13.75 50.73
C SER A 57 16.99 -12.62 50.36
N TRP A 58 17.36 -11.81 51.36
CA TRP A 58 18.38 -10.76 51.26
C TRP A 58 19.68 -11.22 51.91
N SER A 59 20.81 -10.91 51.26
CA SER A 59 22.13 -11.24 51.80
C SER A 59 22.44 -10.40 53.05
N GLU A 60 23.38 -10.86 53.89
CA GLU A 60 23.80 -10.10 55.08
C GLU A 60 24.34 -8.70 54.72
N ALA A 61 24.98 -8.56 53.54
CA ALA A 61 25.47 -7.28 53.03
C ALA A 61 24.33 -6.33 52.60
N GLU A 62 23.18 -6.88 52.16
CA GLU A 62 22.02 -6.10 51.70
C GLU A 62 21.14 -5.60 52.86
N ARG A 63 21.12 -6.32 54.00
CA ARG A 63 20.25 -6.03 55.16
C ARG A 63 20.36 -4.59 55.71
N PRO A 64 21.56 -4.01 55.91
CA PRO A 64 21.68 -2.64 56.43
C PRO A 64 21.05 -1.57 55.52
N THR A 65 20.98 -1.82 54.21
CA THR A 65 20.33 -0.92 53.25
C THR A 65 18.81 -1.04 53.33
N ILE A 66 18.30 -2.27 53.49
CA ILE A 66 16.85 -2.55 53.63
C ILE A 66 16.31 -1.98 54.93
N GLU A 67 17.01 -2.18 56.04
CA GLU A 67 16.60 -1.67 57.36
C GLU A 67 16.50 -0.14 57.38
N ARG A 68 17.32 0.55 56.56
CA ARG A 68 17.31 2.01 56.41
C ARG A 68 16.58 2.49 55.17
N TRP A 69 15.79 1.65 54.49
CA TRP A 69 15.15 1.99 53.20
C TRP A 69 14.39 3.33 53.23
N SER A 70 13.65 3.58 54.31
CA SER A 70 12.88 4.83 54.50
C SER A 70 13.75 6.08 54.67
N GLN A 71 15.02 5.91 55.05
CA GLN A 71 16.01 6.97 55.24
C GLN A 71 16.83 7.26 53.97
N LEU A 72 16.87 6.32 53.02
CA LEU A 72 17.56 6.50 51.75
C LEU A 72 16.89 7.59 50.90
N SER A 73 17.69 8.38 50.21
CA SER A 73 17.22 9.27 49.14
C SER A 73 16.61 8.48 48.00
N THR A 74 15.73 9.10 47.20
CA THR A 74 15.13 8.44 46.03
C THR A 74 16.20 7.98 45.03
N ALA A 75 17.32 8.69 44.92
CA ALA A 75 18.44 8.28 44.09
C ALA A 75 19.16 7.01 44.59
N GLU A 76 19.41 6.92 45.91
CA GLU A 76 19.96 5.71 46.52
C GLU A 76 19.01 4.51 46.41
N ARG A 77 17.71 4.72 46.62
CA ARG A 77 16.69 3.68 46.39
C ARG A 77 16.67 3.21 44.95
N THR A 78 16.75 4.15 44.00
CA THR A 78 16.77 3.85 42.56
C THR A 78 18.02 3.03 42.20
N ALA A 79 19.19 3.43 42.68
CA ALA A 79 20.43 2.69 42.47
C ALA A 79 20.35 1.27 43.02
N PHE A 80 19.92 1.10 44.27
CA PHE A 80 19.80 -0.21 44.92
C PHE A 80 18.70 -1.08 44.27
N PHE A 81 17.59 -0.48 43.84
CA PHE A 81 16.56 -1.18 43.07
C PHE A 81 17.13 -1.75 41.76
N PHE A 82 17.93 -0.96 41.04
CA PHE A 82 18.51 -1.40 39.78
C PHE A 82 19.68 -2.37 39.93
N GLU A 83 20.40 -2.33 41.07
CA GLU A 83 21.41 -3.32 41.42
C GLU A 83 20.79 -4.72 41.59
N HIS A 84 19.58 -4.81 42.14
CA HIS A 84 18.84 -6.06 42.30
C HIS A 84 17.66 -6.22 41.32
N PHE A 85 17.69 -5.48 40.20
CA PHE A 85 16.74 -5.66 39.11
C PHE A 85 16.85 -7.08 38.56
N GLY A 86 15.72 -7.71 38.21
CA GLY A 86 15.75 -9.12 37.76
C GLY A 86 15.40 -10.15 38.83
N SER A 87 15.41 -9.79 40.12
CA SER A 87 15.16 -10.74 41.23
C SER A 87 13.67 -10.81 41.61
N GLU A 88 12.92 -11.75 41.01
CA GLU A 88 11.46 -11.90 41.25
C GLU A 88 11.13 -11.99 42.75
N GLY A 89 10.10 -11.26 43.17
CA GLY A 89 9.62 -11.28 44.56
C GLY A 89 10.41 -10.44 45.58
N LYS A 90 11.57 -9.85 45.21
CA LYS A 90 12.33 -8.95 46.11
C LYS A 90 11.65 -7.59 46.34
N TRP A 91 10.71 -7.18 45.50
CA TRP A 91 10.12 -5.84 45.54
C TRP A 91 8.60 -5.92 45.59
N ARG A 92 7.99 -5.03 46.36
CA ARG A 92 6.52 -4.87 46.42
C ARG A 92 6.14 -3.40 46.60
N PRO A 93 4.94 -2.97 46.20
CA PRO A 93 4.47 -1.62 46.52
C PRO A 93 4.30 -1.45 48.04
N ASP A 94 4.48 -0.22 48.51
CA ASP A 94 4.26 0.17 49.91
C ASP A 94 2.76 0.28 50.19
N PRO A 95 2.16 -0.67 50.95
CA PRO A 95 0.73 -0.65 51.20
C PRO A 95 0.29 0.56 52.04
N ALA A 96 1.20 1.21 52.77
CA ALA A 96 0.87 2.42 53.53
C ALA A 96 0.68 3.65 52.64
N LYS A 97 1.36 3.69 51.47
CA LYS A 97 1.30 4.82 50.53
C LYS A 97 0.36 4.59 49.37
N ALA A 98 0.26 3.35 48.90
CA ALA A 98 -0.57 2.99 47.78
C ALA A 98 -1.28 1.64 48.05
N PRO A 99 -2.25 1.61 49.00
CA PRO A 99 -2.96 0.39 49.40
C PRO A 99 -3.75 -0.26 48.26
N TYR A 100 -4.00 0.49 47.19
CA TYR A 100 -4.72 0.05 46.00
C TYR A 100 -3.83 -0.63 44.96
N LEU A 101 -2.50 -0.68 45.15
CA LEU A 101 -1.59 -1.41 44.26
C LEU A 101 -1.47 -2.89 44.66
N ASP A 102 -1.42 -3.77 43.67
CA ASP A 102 -1.13 -5.19 43.85
C ASP A 102 0.30 -5.34 44.42
N THR A 103 0.48 -6.31 45.30
CA THR A 103 1.77 -6.71 45.89
C THR A 103 2.87 -7.01 44.87
N ASN A 104 2.52 -7.39 43.65
CA ASN A 104 3.49 -7.80 42.64
C ASN A 104 3.98 -6.62 41.78
N ILE A 105 5.31 -6.50 41.68
CA ILE A 105 5.99 -5.67 40.69
C ILE A 105 6.58 -6.60 39.63
N SER A 106 6.17 -6.40 38.37
CA SER A 106 6.74 -7.14 37.25
C SER A 106 7.68 -6.25 36.44
N TRP A 107 8.66 -6.87 35.79
CA TRP A 107 9.56 -6.17 34.88
C TRP A 107 9.92 -7.02 33.67
N HIS A 108 10.32 -6.35 32.60
CA HIS A 108 10.70 -7.01 31.35
C HIS A 108 12.07 -6.51 30.87
N GLU A 109 13.09 -7.36 30.93
CA GLU A 109 14.45 -7.05 30.44
C GLU A 109 14.64 -7.21 28.94
N ARG A 110 13.66 -7.83 28.25
CA ARG A 110 13.76 -8.25 26.84
C ARG A 110 14.13 -7.14 25.85
N LEU A 111 14.13 -5.90 26.31
CA LEU A 111 14.13 -4.70 25.50
C LEU A 111 15.37 -3.82 25.65
N GLY A 112 16.32 -4.16 26.54
CA GLY A 112 17.50 -3.34 26.86
C GLY A 112 17.18 -2.06 27.64
N VAL A 113 15.90 -1.85 27.95
CA VAL A 113 15.37 -0.76 28.77
C VAL A 113 14.54 -1.41 29.88
N PRO A 114 14.86 -1.16 31.16
CA PRO A 114 14.03 -1.59 32.28
C PRO A 114 12.63 -0.97 32.16
N HIS A 115 11.61 -1.81 31.97
CA HIS A 115 10.22 -1.42 32.14
C HIS A 115 9.76 -1.96 33.49
N ILE A 116 9.31 -1.06 34.37
CA ILE A 116 8.70 -1.43 35.65
C ILE A 116 7.18 -1.35 35.47
N GLU A 117 6.50 -2.43 35.83
CA GLU A 117 5.05 -2.55 35.76
C GLU A 117 4.49 -2.78 37.16
N VAL A 118 3.56 -1.94 37.58
CA VAL A 118 2.88 -2.06 38.87
C VAL A 118 1.38 -2.09 38.63
N ARG A 119 0.72 -3.15 39.10
CA ARG A 119 -0.72 -3.35 38.90
C ARG A 119 -1.51 -2.75 40.05
N SER A 120 -2.75 -2.37 39.79
CA SER A 120 -3.73 -2.09 40.83
C SER A 120 -4.52 -3.34 41.21
N THR A 121 -5.05 -3.34 42.41
CA THR A 121 -6.22 -4.15 42.75
C THR A 121 -7.42 -3.71 41.89
N PRO A 122 -8.40 -4.58 41.61
CA PRO A 122 -9.62 -4.19 40.89
C PRO A 122 -10.46 -3.23 41.73
N PHE A 123 -10.97 -2.18 41.10
CA PHE A 123 -11.91 -1.21 41.67
C PHE A 123 -13.33 -1.50 41.16
N ASP A 124 -14.32 -1.39 42.04
CA ASP A 124 -15.74 -1.41 41.64
C ASP A 124 -16.16 -0.09 40.99
N SER A 125 -15.49 1.01 41.36
CA SER A 125 -15.71 2.35 40.82
C SER A 125 -14.67 2.71 39.75
N PRO A 126 -15.06 2.80 38.46
CA PRO A 126 -14.20 3.35 37.42
C PRO A 126 -13.68 4.75 37.78
N LYS A 127 -14.54 5.59 38.35
CA LYS A 127 -14.18 6.95 38.77
C LYS A 127 -13.07 6.94 39.82
N GLU A 128 -13.13 6.04 40.79
CA GLU A 128 -12.05 5.86 41.76
C GLU A 128 -10.75 5.40 41.07
N ALA A 129 -10.82 4.36 40.23
CA ALA A 129 -9.64 3.83 39.51
C ALA A 129 -8.91 4.95 38.74
N PHE A 130 -9.66 5.77 38.00
CA PHE A 130 -9.10 6.87 37.23
C PHE A 130 -8.63 8.05 38.09
N SER A 131 -9.23 8.28 39.26
CA SER A 131 -8.70 9.22 40.25
C SER A 131 -7.31 8.78 40.73
N ARG A 132 -7.14 7.50 41.07
CA ARG A 132 -5.85 6.92 41.48
C ARG A 132 -4.81 6.93 40.37
N MET A 133 -5.21 6.71 39.12
CA MET A 133 -4.30 6.87 37.97
C MET A 133 -3.80 8.30 37.83
N ARG A 134 -4.66 9.32 38.02
CA ARG A 134 -4.24 10.73 37.99
C ARG A 134 -3.29 11.06 39.15
N GLU A 135 -3.58 10.56 40.34
CA GLU A 135 -2.72 10.71 41.52
C GLU A 135 -1.32 10.12 41.25
N LEU A 136 -1.25 8.86 40.81
CA LEU A 136 0.01 8.21 40.44
C LEU A 136 0.75 8.92 39.32
N ARG A 137 0.04 9.38 38.27
CA ARG A 137 0.66 10.12 37.17
C ARG A 137 1.35 11.40 37.65
N ARG A 138 0.75 12.10 38.64
CA ARG A 138 1.35 13.31 39.23
C ARG A 138 2.54 12.96 40.11
N ALA A 139 2.45 11.88 40.88
CA ALA A 139 3.50 11.46 41.80
C ALA A 139 4.69 10.79 41.10
N VAL A 140 4.47 10.13 39.96
CA VAL A 140 5.48 9.39 39.19
C VAL A 140 5.56 9.97 37.76
N PRO A 141 6.26 11.10 37.54
CA PRO A 141 6.36 11.74 36.24
C PRO A 141 7.00 10.85 35.15
N GLU A 142 7.77 9.84 35.52
CA GLU A 142 8.38 8.80 34.66
C GLU A 142 7.35 7.78 34.12
N THR A 143 6.08 7.90 34.51
CA THR A 143 4.98 7.15 33.91
C THR A 143 5.01 7.31 32.39
N VAL A 144 5.15 6.21 31.66
CA VAL A 144 5.11 6.22 30.18
C VAL A 144 3.70 5.96 29.69
N ALA A 145 3.03 5.00 30.32
CA ALA A 145 1.72 4.53 29.90
C ALA A 145 0.93 3.92 31.06
N PHE A 146 -0.39 3.85 30.86
CA PHE A 146 -1.26 2.97 31.62
C PHE A 146 -1.80 1.88 30.71
N HIS A 147 -1.92 0.68 31.26
CA HIS A 147 -2.82 -0.35 30.74
C HIS A 147 -4.05 -0.36 31.62
N VAL A 148 -5.25 -0.43 31.07
CA VAL A 148 -6.49 -0.45 31.86
C VAL A 148 -7.23 -1.74 31.59
N HIS A 149 -7.48 -2.51 32.63
CA HIS A 149 -8.26 -3.75 32.60
C HIS A 149 -9.71 -3.43 32.96
N VAL A 150 -10.65 -3.79 32.10
CA VAL A 150 -12.08 -3.69 32.41
C VAL A 150 -12.67 -5.09 32.35
N ARG A 151 -13.14 -5.58 33.48
CA ARG A 151 -13.67 -6.93 33.61
C ARG A 151 -15.19 -6.89 33.62
N PHE A 152 -15.81 -7.54 32.65
CA PHE A 152 -17.26 -7.62 32.49
C PHE A 152 -17.77 -8.99 32.89
N PRO A 153 -18.97 -9.09 33.49
CA PRO A 153 -19.66 -10.36 33.63
C PRO A 153 -19.84 -11.05 32.27
N ASP A 154 -19.68 -12.37 32.20
CA ASP A 154 -19.85 -13.16 30.97
C ASP A 154 -21.34 -13.31 30.59
N THR A 155 -21.88 -12.19 30.11
CA THR A 155 -23.30 -12.01 29.74
C THR A 155 -23.47 -11.73 28.24
N LEU A 156 -22.39 -11.84 27.46
CA LEU A 156 -22.41 -11.56 26.03
C LEU A 156 -23.22 -12.63 25.29
N ASP A 157 -24.26 -12.20 24.57
CA ASP A 157 -25.01 -13.05 23.66
C ASP A 157 -24.10 -13.55 22.51
N PRO A 158 -23.95 -14.87 22.29
CA PRO A 158 -23.19 -15.42 21.17
C PRO A 158 -23.62 -14.87 19.80
N ALA A 159 -24.89 -14.51 19.62
CA ALA A 159 -25.38 -13.88 18.39
C ALA A 159 -24.75 -12.49 18.13
N LYS A 160 -24.18 -11.86 19.16
CA LYS A 160 -23.48 -10.57 19.10
C LYS A 160 -21.96 -10.69 19.04
N ALA A 161 -21.41 -11.91 19.03
CA ALA A 161 -19.97 -12.17 19.00
C ALA A 161 -19.24 -11.42 17.86
N GLU A 162 -19.86 -11.37 16.69
CA GLU A 162 -19.31 -10.65 15.53
C GLU A 162 -19.23 -9.14 15.73
N ALA A 163 -20.31 -8.54 16.22
CA ALA A 163 -20.36 -7.10 16.47
C ALA A 163 -19.40 -6.71 17.60
N ALA A 164 -19.32 -7.53 18.66
CA ALA A 164 -18.37 -7.33 19.76
C ALA A 164 -16.92 -7.40 19.29
N ALA A 165 -16.58 -8.39 18.47
CA ALA A 165 -15.25 -8.52 17.89
C ALA A 165 -14.89 -7.30 17.02
N ASP A 166 -15.80 -6.82 16.17
CA ASP A 166 -15.56 -5.64 15.32
C ASP A 166 -15.45 -4.34 16.14
N TYR A 167 -16.23 -4.20 17.20
CA TYR A 167 -16.07 -3.11 18.17
C TYR A 167 -14.66 -3.13 18.78
N MET A 168 -14.16 -4.29 19.23
CA MET A 168 -12.81 -4.40 19.77
C MET A 168 -11.74 -4.04 18.74
N ARG A 169 -11.97 -4.40 17.47
CA ARG A 169 -11.08 -4.04 16.38
C ARG A 169 -11.02 -2.53 16.19
N ARG A 170 -12.17 -1.84 16.08
CA ARG A 170 -12.23 -0.37 16.01
C ARG A 170 -11.58 0.28 17.23
N LEU A 171 -11.85 -0.23 18.43
CA LEU A 171 -11.26 0.30 19.64
C LEU A 171 -9.75 0.19 19.56
N SER A 172 -9.23 -0.98 19.20
CA SER A 172 -7.79 -1.19 18.99
C SER A 172 -7.19 -0.27 17.92
N TRP A 173 -7.94 0.07 16.87
CA TRP A 173 -7.52 1.07 15.88
C TRP A 173 -7.35 2.46 16.47
N VAL A 174 -8.31 2.90 17.27
CA VAL A 174 -8.26 4.17 17.97
C VAL A 174 -7.02 4.25 18.89
N ILE A 175 -6.77 3.18 19.67
CA ILE A 175 -5.58 3.11 20.55
C ILE A 175 -4.30 3.20 19.71
N ALA A 176 -4.22 2.43 18.63
CA ALA A 176 -3.04 2.37 17.77
C ALA A 176 -2.75 3.72 17.10
N LEU A 177 -3.78 4.37 16.52
CA LEU A 177 -3.66 5.67 15.86
C LEU A 177 -3.28 6.78 16.84
N ARG A 178 -3.84 6.78 18.06
CA ARG A 178 -3.45 7.77 19.09
C ARG A 178 -1.98 7.63 19.47
N ARG A 179 -1.48 6.41 19.55
CA ARG A 179 -0.07 6.19 19.85
C ARG A 179 0.82 6.60 18.71
N ALA A 180 0.43 6.30 17.47
CA ALA A 180 1.14 6.77 16.29
C ALA A 180 1.23 8.30 16.28
N ASP A 181 0.13 8.99 16.59
CA ASP A 181 0.11 10.45 16.75
C ASP A 181 1.08 10.94 17.84
N VAL A 182 1.03 10.37 19.06
CA VAL A 182 1.94 10.77 20.15
C VAL A 182 3.41 10.47 19.81
N SER A 183 3.70 9.27 19.30
CA SER A 183 5.04 8.86 18.88
C SER A 183 5.56 9.66 17.69
N SER A 184 4.70 10.19 16.82
CA SER A 184 5.15 11.06 15.72
C SER A 184 5.71 12.41 16.19
N ASN A 185 5.36 12.81 17.42
CA ASN A 185 5.72 14.12 17.98
C ASN A 185 6.88 14.04 18.98
N HIS A 186 7.32 12.83 19.32
CA HIS A 186 8.43 12.61 20.24
C HIS A 186 9.43 11.70 19.53
N ASN A 187 10.74 11.88 19.71
CA ASN A 187 11.77 10.91 19.28
C ASN A 187 11.64 9.53 19.97
N PHE A 188 10.51 9.30 20.66
CA PHE A 188 10.15 8.06 21.28
C PHE A 188 10.03 6.99 20.20
N VAL A 189 10.94 6.04 20.29
CA VAL A 189 11.07 4.87 19.42
C VAL A 189 9.68 4.32 19.09
N LEU A 190 9.37 4.19 17.79
CA LEU A 190 8.19 3.56 17.17
C LEU A 190 7.94 2.10 17.61
N LYS A 191 8.61 1.61 18.65
CA LYS A 191 8.26 0.44 19.47
C LYS A 191 6.80 0.48 19.94
N ALA A 192 6.23 1.69 20.06
CA ALA A 192 4.81 1.86 20.35
C ALA A 192 3.88 1.44 19.18
N MET A 193 4.39 1.33 17.95
CA MET A 193 3.66 0.87 16.76
C MET A 193 3.71 -0.65 16.56
N ASP A 194 4.43 -1.40 17.40
CA ASP A 194 4.24 -2.85 17.48
C ASP A 194 2.81 -3.23 17.95
N ASN A 195 2.04 -2.24 18.40
CA ASN A 195 0.70 -2.36 18.94
C ASN A 195 -0.33 -2.16 17.83
N GLN A 196 -0.26 -3.06 16.86
CA GLN A 196 -1.14 -3.11 15.70
C GLN A 196 -2.61 -3.32 16.11
N PRO A 197 -3.56 -2.85 15.27
CA PRO A 197 -4.98 -3.16 15.44
C PRO A 197 -5.22 -4.68 15.39
N ILE A 198 -6.30 -5.13 16.04
CA ILE A 198 -6.81 -6.51 15.93
C ILE A 198 -6.93 -6.85 14.44
N ASN A 199 -6.28 -7.94 14.01
CA ASN A 199 -6.37 -8.40 12.64
C ASN A 199 -7.55 -9.36 12.46
N MET A 200 -7.65 -9.98 11.28
CA MET A 200 -8.82 -10.74 10.89
C MET A 200 -8.83 -12.19 11.36
N ASP A 201 -7.66 -12.82 11.52
CA ASP A 201 -7.59 -14.12 12.21
C ASP A 201 -7.92 -13.99 13.70
N GLU A 202 -7.47 -12.90 14.31
CA GLU A 202 -7.74 -12.57 15.70
C GLU A 202 -9.17 -12.17 15.90
N LEU A 203 -9.74 -11.40 14.97
CA LEU A 203 -11.16 -11.17 14.91
C LEU A 203 -11.91 -12.50 14.77
N ALA A 204 -11.48 -13.42 13.91
CA ALA A 204 -12.11 -14.73 13.78
C ALA A 204 -11.96 -15.57 15.06
N ARG A 205 -10.79 -15.55 15.73
CA ARG A 205 -10.59 -16.18 17.04
C ARG A 205 -11.43 -15.51 18.13
N ALA A 206 -11.59 -14.19 18.07
CA ALA A 206 -12.45 -13.42 18.95
C ALA A 206 -13.90 -13.85 18.78
N LYS A 207 -14.39 -13.82 17.54
CA LYS A 207 -15.72 -14.30 17.15
C LYS A 207 -15.94 -15.71 17.69
N GLN A 208 -14.99 -16.60 17.44
CA GLN A 208 -15.06 -17.98 17.91
C GLN A 208 -15.06 -18.06 19.43
N ALA A 209 -14.18 -17.33 20.14
CA ALA A 209 -14.13 -17.32 21.60
C ALA A 209 -15.41 -16.74 22.24
N PHE A 210 -15.98 -15.70 21.64
CA PHE A 210 -17.25 -15.13 22.05
C PHE A 210 -18.43 -16.06 21.73
N ALA A 211 -18.32 -16.89 20.69
CA ALA A 211 -19.35 -17.87 20.30
C ALA A 211 -19.25 -19.19 21.09
N ASP A 212 -18.03 -19.63 21.41
CA ASP A 212 -17.75 -20.89 22.07
C ASP A 212 -17.93 -20.75 23.59
N ALA A 213 -18.94 -21.42 24.13
CA ALA A 213 -19.13 -21.56 25.58
C ALA A 213 -18.14 -22.55 26.23
N GLN A 214 -16.92 -22.75 25.69
CA GLN A 214 -16.04 -23.83 26.14
C GLN A 214 -15.60 -23.68 27.61
N LYS A 215 -16.08 -24.60 28.44
CA LYS A 215 -15.57 -24.89 29.78
C LYS A 215 -14.19 -25.55 29.66
N GLY A 216 -13.11 -24.76 29.61
CA GLY A 216 -11.75 -25.31 29.68
C GLY A 216 -10.64 -24.45 29.09
N ALA A 217 -10.96 -23.47 28.24
CA ALA A 217 -9.95 -22.57 27.69
C ALA A 217 -9.65 -21.47 28.72
N GLN A 218 -8.70 -21.72 29.64
CA GLN A 218 -8.21 -20.69 30.57
C GLN A 218 -7.54 -19.48 29.89
N ARG A 219 -7.39 -19.49 28.56
CA ARG A 219 -6.69 -18.47 27.77
C ARG A 219 -7.31 -18.30 26.37
N ASP A 220 -8.60 -17.95 26.30
CA ASP A 220 -9.15 -17.34 25.10
C ASP A 220 -8.62 -15.92 24.99
N VAL A 221 -7.38 -15.80 24.50
CA VAL A 221 -6.68 -14.51 24.42
C VAL A 221 -6.67 -14.03 22.98
N ILE A 222 -7.33 -12.90 22.73
CA ILE A 222 -7.00 -12.05 21.59
C ILE A 222 -5.76 -11.26 22.00
N GLU A 223 -4.57 -11.72 21.61
CA GLU A 223 -3.34 -11.02 21.96
C GLU A 223 -2.94 -10.04 20.84
N ARG A 224 -3.43 -8.80 20.91
CA ARG A 224 -2.75 -7.66 20.29
C ARG A 224 -2.54 -6.52 21.25
N ARG A 225 -1.50 -5.75 20.96
CA ARG A 225 -0.92 -4.88 21.96
C ARG A 225 -1.67 -3.54 22.10
N GLY A 226 -2.76 -3.31 21.36
CA GLY A 226 -3.70 -2.18 21.56
C GLY A 226 -4.85 -2.55 22.49
N VAL A 227 -5.63 -3.57 22.16
CA VAL A 227 -6.64 -4.19 23.03
C VAL A 227 -6.32 -5.67 23.18
N ARG A 228 -6.34 -6.17 24.42
CA ARG A 228 -6.34 -7.61 24.69
C ARG A 228 -7.66 -8.00 25.35
N VAL A 229 -8.29 -9.04 24.84
CA VAL A 229 -9.48 -9.63 25.45
C VAL A 229 -9.11 -11.01 25.96
N THR A 230 -9.44 -11.29 27.21
CA THR A 230 -9.21 -12.59 27.85
C THR A 230 -10.47 -13.01 28.60
N ARG A 231 -10.90 -14.27 28.45
CA ARG A 231 -11.90 -14.85 29.34
C ARG A 231 -11.22 -15.42 30.58
N LEU A 232 -11.57 -14.93 31.77
CA LEU A 232 -10.99 -15.31 33.06
C LEU A 232 -12.04 -15.96 33.96
N ILE A 233 -11.60 -16.70 34.98
CA ILE A 233 -12.46 -17.10 36.10
C ILE A 233 -12.15 -16.19 37.29
N GLN A 234 -13.13 -15.41 37.73
CA GLN A 234 -13.05 -14.57 38.91
C GLN A 234 -14.16 -15.00 39.87
N ASP A 235 -13.79 -15.35 41.10
CA ASP A 235 -14.72 -15.83 42.15
C ASP A 235 -15.61 -17.00 41.69
N GLY A 236 -15.03 -17.93 40.92
CA GLY A 236 -15.71 -19.10 40.37
C GLY A 236 -16.63 -18.81 39.18
N LYS A 237 -16.73 -17.56 38.72
CA LYS A 237 -17.54 -17.14 37.58
C LYS A 237 -16.68 -16.72 36.39
N PRO A 238 -17.10 -17.01 35.14
CA PRO A 238 -16.42 -16.48 33.98
C PRO A 238 -16.65 -14.97 33.84
N VAL A 239 -15.59 -14.25 33.48
CA VAL A 239 -15.62 -12.80 33.19
C VAL A 239 -14.79 -12.50 31.94
N TRP A 240 -15.17 -11.47 31.19
CA TRP A 240 -14.39 -10.93 30.07
C TRP A 240 -13.48 -9.81 30.57
N ASP A 241 -12.17 -10.02 30.56
CA ASP A 241 -11.16 -8.99 30.81
C ASP A 241 -10.76 -8.32 29.49
N VAL A 242 -11.10 -7.04 29.34
CA VAL A 242 -10.70 -6.18 28.22
C VAL A 242 -9.61 -5.23 28.70
N GLU A 243 -8.38 -5.53 28.32
CA GLU A 243 -7.18 -4.74 28.61
C GLU A 243 -6.94 -3.73 27.48
N LEU A 244 -7.10 -2.43 27.77
CA LEU A 244 -6.73 -1.30 26.92
C LEU A 244 -5.26 -0.95 27.16
N ARG A 245 -4.41 -1.25 26.18
CA ARG A 245 -2.95 -1.26 26.33
C ARG A 245 -2.27 -0.02 25.78
N GLY A 246 -1.33 0.48 26.56
CA GLY A 246 -0.34 1.47 26.14
C GLY A 246 -0.95 2.78 25.68
N PHE A 247 -2.08 3.15 26.27
CA PHE A 247 -2.45 4.55 26.26
C PHE A 247 -1.37 5.30 27.03
N MET A 248 -0.80 6.30 26.37
CA MET A 248 0.13 7.23 26.98
C MET A 248 -0.60 7.98 28.12
N LYS A 249 -0.03 9.06 28.63
CA LYS A 249 -0.61 9.89 29.70
C LYS A 249 -2.02 10.49 29.42
N ASP A 250 -2.77 10.06 28.40
CA ASP A 250 -4.08 10.56 28.00
C ASP A 250 -5.24 9.91 28.77
N ILE A 251 -5.27 10.17 30.08
CA ILE A 251 -6.29 9.64 31.01
C ILE A 251 -7.74 9.98 30.59
N PRO A 252 -8.09 11.23 30.19
CA PRO A 252 -9.49 11.56 29.86
C PRO A 252 -10.06 10.74 28.69
N ARG A 253 -9.21 10.42 27.72
CA ARG A 253 -9.61 9.62 26.56
C ARG A 253 -9.75 8.14 26.94
N LEU A 254 -8.89 7.62 27.82
CA LEU A 254 -9.07 6.29 28.43
C LEU A 254 -10.41 6.18 29.17
N GLU A 255 -10.78 7.20 29.96
CA GLU A 255 -12.09 7.23 30.64
C GLU A 255 -13.23 7.08 29.65
N THR A 256 -13.18 7.83 28.55
CA THR A 256 -14.17 7.75 27.46
C THR A 256 -14.25 6.33 26.89
N TYR A 257 -13.11 5.66 26.66
CA TYR A 257 -13.11 4.31 26.10
C TYR A 257 -13.57 3.24 27.08
N VAL A 258 -13.22 3.36 28.36
CA VAL A 258 -13.75 2.47 29.39
C VAL A 258 -15.26 2.63 29.49
N GLN A 259 -15.76 3.88 29.52
CA GLN A 259 -17.20 4.15 29.54
C GLN A 259 -17.91 3.54 28.33
N ARG A 260 -17.47 3.86 27.10
CA ARG A 260 -18.10 3.35 25.87
C ARG A 260 -18.04 1.84 25.75
N THR A 261 -16.94 1.23 26.17
CA THR A 261 -16.81 -0.23 26.14
C THR A 261 -17.76 -0.87 27.14
N ALA A 262 -17.88 -0.30 28.33
CA ALA A 262 -18.80 -0.77 29.33
C ALA A 262 -20.27 -0.63 28.91
N GLU A 263 -20.65 0.51 28.32
CA GLU A 263 -21.98 0.71 27.71
C GLU A 263 -22.26 -0.33 26.62
N ALA A 264 -21.30 -0.57 25.73
CA ALA A 264 -21.43 -1.54 24.65
C ALA A 264 -21.66 -2.98 25.17
N PHE A 265 -20.93 -3.41 26.22
CA PHE A 265 -21.15 -4.71 26.85
C PHE A 265 -22.47 -4.78 27.63
N ARG A 266 -22.81 -3.74 28.39
CA ARG A 266 -24.04 -3.69 29.19
C ARG A 266 -25.28 -3.76 28.31
N ASP A 267 -25.31 -2.98 27.24
CA ASP A 267 -26.46 -2.84 26.36
C ASP A 267 -26.44 -3.89 25.23
N GLY A 268 -25.30 -4.59 25.08
CA GLY A 268 -25.00 -5.45 23.94
C GLY A 268 -25.13 -4.70 22.61
N ASN A 269 -24.85 -3.40 22.59
CA ASN A 269 -24.90 -2.57 21.40
C ASN A 269 -23.49 -2.18 20.99
N PHE A 270 -22.92 -2.95 20.05
CA PHE A 270 -21.55 -2.77 19.57
C PHE A 270 -21.47 -1.93 18.27
N GLY A 271 -22.59 -1.27 17.93
CA GLY A 271 -22.80 -0.57 16.66
C GLY A 271 -23.47 -1.46 15.59
N PRO A 272 -23.95 -0.85 14.49
CA PRO A 272 -24.70 -1.54 13.44
C PRO A 272 -23.82 -2.34 12.47
N TRP A 273 -22.52 -2.48 12.78
CA TRP A 273 -21.54 -3.02 11.86
C TRP A 273 -21.10 -4.40 12.35
N ALA A 274 -21.62 -5.41 11.68
CA ALA A 274 -21.14 -6.77 11.76
C ALA A 274 -20.23 -7.00 10.55
N ILE A 275 -18.99 -7.45 10.77
CA ILE A 275 -18.11 -7.91 9.70
C ILE A 275 -18.67 -9.26 9.22
N GLY A 276 -19.68 -9.23 8.34
CA GLY A 276 -20.17 -10.47 7.74
C GLY A 276 -19.06 -11.16 6.94
N SER A 277 -19.23 -12.45 6.64
CA SER A 277 -18.27 -13.30 5.91
C SER A 277 -17.70 -12.72 4.60
N GLU A 278 -18.34 -11.69 4.08
CA GLU A 278 -18.03 -10.99 2.84
C GLU A 278 -17.27 -9.67 3.04
N HIS A 279 -16.85 -9.35 4.27
CA HIS A 279 -16.22 -8.07 4.60
C HIS A 279 -14.81 -7.95 4.00
N PRO A 280 -14.37 -6.73 3.61
CA PRO A 280 -13.06 -6.53 3.03
C PRO A 280 -11.83 -6.99 3.77
N LEU A 281 -11.97 -7.00 5.08
CA LEU A 281 -10.91 -7.44 5.94
C LEU A 281 -10.93 -8.98 6.06
N GLU A 282 -12.04 -9.67 5.90
CA GLU A 282 -12.15 -11.10 6.26
C GLU A 282 -11.32 -12.03 5.35
N SER A 283 -11.25 -11.71 4.06
CA SER A 283 -10.40 -12.41 3.09
C SER A 283 -8.93 -11.98 3.13
N SER A 284 -8.58 -10.92 3.86
CA SER A 284 -7.18 -10.60 4.18
C SER A 284 -6.67 -11.53 5.29
N SER A 285 -6.94 -12.84 5.12
CA SER A 285 -6.64 -13.86 6.11
C SER A 285 -5.16 -13.75 6.43
N SER A 286 -4.96 -13.30 7.64
CA SER A 286 -3.66 -13.00 8.12
C SER A 286 -2.88 -14.32 8.29
N ARG A 287 -3.47 -15.53 8.18
CA ARG A 287 -2.73 -16.80 8.04
C ARG A 287 -1.66 -16.80 6.93
N GLY A 288 -1.87 -16.09 5.81
CA GLY A 288 -0.82 -15.85 4.79
C GLY A 288 0.18 -14.76 5.20
N GLN A 289 -0.28 -13.79 5.99
CA GLN A 289 0.47 -12.65 6.51
C GLN A 289 1.21 -12.93 7.87
N ILE A 290 0.91 -14.03 8.59
CA ILE A 290 1.15 -14.23 10.05
C ILE A 290 2.14 -15.32 10.41
N LYS A 291 2.57 -16.21 9.50
CA LYS A 291 3.75 -17.03 9.84
C LYS A 291 5.03 -16.21 10.04
N LYS A 292 4.94 -14.91 9.79
CA LYS A 292 5.96 -13.87 9.74
C LYS A 292 5.76 -12.93 10.95
N ARG A 293 5.73 -13.58 12.12
CA ARG A 293 5.43 -13.02 13.45
C ARG A 293 6.46 -11.96 13.78
N THR A 294 6.04 -10.72 14.05
CA THR A 294 6.91 -9.66 14.55
C THR A 294 8.20 -9.58 13.73
N TYR A 295 8.12 -9.02 12.52
CA TYR A 295 9.25 -8.79 11.61
C TYR A 295 10.55 -8.61 12.38
N GLY A 296 11.53 -9.51 12.19
CA GLY A 296 12.84 -9.46 12.84
C GLY A 296 12.90 -9.61 14.36
N PHE A 297 11.90 -10.21 15.02
CA PHE A 297 11.98 -10.57 16.45
C PHE A 297 12.69 -11.91 16.69
N ASP A 298 13.58 -12.34 15.80
CA ASP A 298 14.78 -12.97 16.32
C ASP A 298 15.54 -11.88 17.13
N ARG A 299 16.32 -12.24 18.13
CA ARG A 299 16.96 -11.23 19.00
C ARG A 299 17.92 -10.28 18.25
N ALA A 300 18.09 -10.46 16.93
CA ALA A 300 18.99 -9.73 16.05
C ALA A 300 18.31 -8.65 15.19
N GLY A 301 16.97 -8.57 15.13
CA GLY A 301 16.30 -7.53 14.35
C GLY A 301 16.19 -7.83 12.85
N ALA A 302 16.52 -9.05 12.40
CA ALA A 302 16.71 -9.39 11.00
C ALA A 302 15.43 -9.93 10.34
N TRP A 303 15.02 -9.34 9.22
CA TRP A 303 13.86 -9.82 8.47
C TRP A 303 14.11 -11.20 7.87
N THR A 304 13.13 -12.09 7.98
CA THR A 304 13.17 -13.37 7.27
C THR A 304 12.94 -13.16 5.76
N PRO A 305 13.53 -13.99 4.88
CA PRO A 305 13.26 -13.90 3.43
C PRO A 305 11.77 -13.96 3.09
N ALA A 306 11.02 -14.76 3.86
CA ALA A 306 9.60 -14.89 3.68
C ALA A 306 8.89 -13.55 4.00
N GLU A 307 9.23 -12.87 5.09
CA GLU A 307 8.68 -11.53 5.44
C GLU A 307 8.86 -10.51 4.31
N LEU A 308 10.03 -10.50 3.70
CA LEU A 308 10.36 -9.61 2.60
C LEU A 308 9.57 -9.95 1.33
N GLN A 309 9.41 -11.24 1.04
CA GLN A 309 8.58 -11.71 -0.07
C GLN A 309 7.11 -11.27 0.10
N TRP A 310 6.57 -11.37 1.31
CA TRP A 310 5.21 -10.91 1.58
C TRP A 310 5.03 -9.41 1.38
N LEU A 311 6.03 -8.61 1.76
CA LEU A 311 5.99 -7.16 1.57
C LEU A 311 5.95 -6.81 0.09
N ALA A 312 6.74 -7.51 -0.73
CA ALA A 312 6.74 -7.35 -2.18
C ALA A 312 5.38 -7.73 -2.79
N GLU A 313 4.83 -8.89 -2.43
CA GLU A 313 3.52 -9.35 -2.87
C GLU A 313 2.40 -8.36 -2.49
N SER A 314 2.41 -7.88 -1.24
CA SER A 314 1.44 -6.89 -0.75
C SER A 314 1.57 -5.56 -1.48
N THR A 315 2.79 -5.16 -1.83
CA THR A 315 3.02 -3.96 -2.65
C THR A 315 2.48 -4.14 -4.07
N ALA A 316 2.71 -5.29 -4.69
CA ALA A 316 2.19 -5.61 -6.02
C ALA A 316 0.65 -5.65 -6.03
N GLU A 317 0.02 -6.30 -5.04
CA GLU A 317 -1.43 -6.32 -4.87
C GLU A 317 -1.99 -4.90 -4.69
N LEU A 318 -1.34 -4.10 -3.82
CA LEU A 318 -1.76 -2.72 -3.59
C LEU A 318 -1.60 -1.85 -4.84
N MET A 319 -0.53 -2.03 -5.62
CA MET A 319 -0.35 -1.36 -6.91
C MET A 319 -1.42 -1.77 -7.92
N GLN A 320 -1.75 -3.05 -8.00
CA GLN A 320 -2.83 -3.55 -8.86
C GLN A 320 -4.17 -2.93 -8.44
N ARG A 321 -4.49 -2.91 -7.15
CA ARG A 321 -5.71 -2.30 -6.59
C ARG A 321 -5.80 -0.80 -6.84
N THR A 322 -4.67 -0.11 -6.77
CA THR A 322 -4.61 1.35 -6.90
C THR A 322 -4.41 1.84 -8.34
N GLY A 323 -4.08 0.94 -9.27
CA GLY A 323 -3.74 1.25 -10.65
C GLY A 323 -2.38 1.95 -10.81
N LEU A 324 -1.53 1.92 -9.78
CA LEU A 324 -0.19 2.51 -9.83
C LEU A 324 0.78 1.61 -10.59
N ARG A 325 1.78 2.24 -11.22
CA ARG A 325 2.88 1.56 -11.89
C ARG A 325 4.20 2.05 -11.32
N SER A 326 5.17 1.15 -11.27
CA SER A 326 6.57 1.41 -10.90
C SER A 326 7.41 1.34 -12.17
N SER A 327 8.50 2.10 -12.22
CA SER A 327 9.51 1.94 -13.29
C SER A 327 10.40 0.71 -13.07
N LEU A 328 10.44 0.18 -11.84
CA LEU A 328 11.15 -1.05 -11.50
C LEU A 328 10.39 -2.31 -12.00
N SER A 329 11.15 -3.35 -12.34
CA SER A 329 10.62 -4.71 -12.51
C SER A 329 10.01 -5.22 -11.20
N GLY A 330 9.24 -6.31 -11.23
CA GLY A 330 8.67 -6.92 -10.01
C GLY A 330 9.74 -7.27 -8.97
N GLU A 331 10.87 -7.83 -9.41
CA GLU A 331 12.00 -8.20 -8.54
C GLU A 331 12.73 -6.97 -7.99
N SER A 332 13.06 -5.99 -8.84
CA SER A 332 13.72 -4.77 -8.38
C SER A 332 12.81 -3.93 -7.47
N LEU A 333 11.49 -3.94 -7.71
CA LEU A 333 10.53 -3.32 -6.82
C LEU A 333 10.51 -4.02 -5.46
N ALA A 334 10.49 -5.35 -5.45
CA ALA A 334 10.58 -6.13 -4.21
C ALA A 334 11.85 -5.77 -3.42
N GLU A 335 12.99 -5.67 -4.12
CA GLU A 335 14.27 -5.24 -3.54
C GLU A 335 14.20 -3.81 -2.99
N GLY A 336 13.65 -2.87 -3.74
CA GLY A 336 13.50 -1.49 -3.30
C GLY A 336 12.62 -1.37 -2.07
N MET A 337 11.45 -2.03 -2.06
CA MET A 337 10.58 -2.06 -0.88
C MET A 337 11.24 -2.73 0.32
N LYS A 338 12.03 -3.80 0.10
CA LYS A 338 12.86 -4.43 1.12
C LYS A 338 13.88 -3.44 1.69
N LEU A 339 14.58 -2.67 0.86
CA LEU A 339 15.51 -1.64 1.33
C LEU A 339 14.79 -0.62 2.22
N LEU A 340 13.63 -0.11 1.79
CA LEU A 340 12.86 0.83 2.60
C LEU A 340 12.46 0.25 3.96
N ALA A 341 11.99 -1.00 3.99
CA ALA A 341 11.49 -1.63 5.20
C ALA A 341 12.60 -2.08 6.17
N THR A 342 13.81 -2.37 5.66
CA THR A 342 14.96 -2.84 6.45
C THR A 342 15.93 -1.72 6.85
N ALA A 343 15.77 -0.52 6.27
CA ALA A 343 16.66 0.61 6.48
C ALA A 343 16.91 0.96 7.96
N ASP A 344 15.88 0.96 8.83
CA ASP A 344 16.11 1.23 10.26
C ASP A 344 16.93 0.11 10.93
N THR A 345 16.67 -1.17 10.61
CA THR A 345 17.47 -2.30 11.12
C THR A 345 18.92 -2.21 10.66
N GLN A 346 19.14 -1.91 9.38
CA GLN A 346 20.48 -1.76 8.81
C GLN A 346 21.25 -0.59 9.44
N ALA A 347 20.53 0.42 9.92
CA ALA A 347 21.08 1.51 10.71
C ALA A 347 21.30 1.18 12.21
N GLY A 348 21.12 -0.07 12.63
CA GLY A 348 21.22 -0.48 14.03
C GLY A 348 20.07 -0.02 14.92
N LYS A 349 18.99 0.53 14.33
CA LYS A 349 17.78 0.91 15.07
C LYS A 349 16.83 -0.28 15.16
N LYS A 350 16.22 -0.49 16.33
CA LYS A 350 15.20 -1.54 16.52
C LYS A 350 13.93 -1.20 15.72
N MET A 351 13.78 -1.82 14.55
CA MET A 351 12.54 -2.16 13.82
C MET A 351 11.39 -1.16 13.93
N LEU A 352 11.44 -0.08 13.14
CA LEU A 352 10.44 1.01 13.22
C LEU A 352 9.55 1.14 11.96
N LEU A 353 10.09 0.80 10.81
CA LEU A 353 9.41 0.88 9.51
C LEU A 353 8.46 -0.29 9.18
N PRO A 354 8.76 -1.57 9.47
CA PRO A 354 7.91 -2.71 9.08
C PRO A 354 6.43 -2.53 9.44
N SER A 355 6.15 -2.29 10.72
CA SER A 355 4.81 -2.12 11.25
C SER A 355 4.12 -0.86 10.73
N SER A 356 4.88 0.09 10.23
CA SER A 356 4.39 1.32 9.61
C SER A 356 3.98 1.12 8.15
N PHE A 357 4.41 0.04 7.47
CA PHE A 357 3.94 -0.29 6.12
C PHE A 357 2.57 -0.97 6.12
N ASP A 358 2.20 -1.69 7.18
CA ASP A 358 0.92 -2.41 7.28
C ASP A 358 -0.30 -1.50 7.05
N TRP A 359 -0.20 -0.22 7.44
CA TRP A 359 -1.22 0.82 7.26
C TRP A 359 -1.56 1.06 5.79
N LEU A 360 -0.57 0.97 4.91
CA LEU A 360 -0.80 1.11 3.47
C LEU A 360 -1.55 -0.09 2.91
N PHE A 361 -1.22 -1.29 3.37
CA PHE A 361 -1.75 -2.54 2.82
C PHE A 361 -3.14 -2.91 3.37
N MET A 362 -3.44 -2.56 4.62
CA MET A 362 -4.78 -2.78 5.20
C MET A 362 -5.85 -2.02 4.40
N PRO A 363 -6.96 -2.62 3.96
CA PRO A 363 -7.95 -1.98 3.09
C PRO A 363 -8.86 -0.95 3.81
N LEU A 364 -8.28 0.02 4.51
CA LEU A 364 -9.00 1.08 5.26
C LEU A 364 -9.96 1.89 4.39
N GLU A 365 -9.68 2.00 3.10
CA GLU A 365 -10.55 2.64 2.12
C GLU A 365 -11.84 1.86 1.81
N TYR A 366 -12.09 0.77 2.54
CA TYR A 366 -13.32 0.00 2.53
C TYR A 366 -13.81 -0.33 3.96
N ASP A 367 -13.23 0.29 4.99
CA ASP A 367 -13.61 0.02 6.39
C ASP A 367 -14.92 0.76 6.73
N PRO A 368 -16.00 0.06 7.14
CA PRO A 368 -17.29 0.66 7.47
C PRO A 368 -17.25 1.52 8.74
N ALA A 369 -16.17 1.45 9.52
CA ALA A 369 -15.92 2.39 10.61
C ALA A 369 -15.68 3.83 10.09
N LEU A 370 -15.38 3.99 8.80
CA LEU A 370 -15.21 5.28 8.14
C LEU A 370 -16.41 5.58 7.23
N PRO A 371 -16.92 6.82 7.18
CA PRO A 371 -17.89 7.21 6.18
C PRO A 371 -17.35 7.00 4.77
N GLU A 372 -18.20 6.64 3.79
CA GLU A 372 -17.74 6.40 2.42
C GLU A 372 -17.05 7.61 1.77
N GLY A 373 -17.43 8.86 2.13
CA GLY A 373 -16.72 10.05 1.68
C GLY A 373 -15.28 10.12 2.18
N VAL A 374 -15.03 9.66 3.41
CA VAL A 374 -13.69 9.52 4.00
C VAL A 374 -12.94 8.37 3.34
N GLN A 375 -13.59 7.22 3.13
CA GLN A 375 -12.99 6.05 2.48
C GLN A 375 -12.41 6.39 1.09
N GLU A 376 -13.10 7.18 0.27
CA GLU A 376 -12.61 7.64 -1.03
C GLU A 376 -11.33 8.46 -0.89
N GLN A 377 -11.30 9.40 0.06
CA GLN A 377 -10.12 10.22 0.33
C GLN A 377 -8.95 9.40 0.90
N VAL A 378 -9.22 8.39 1.72
CA VAL A 378 -8.21 7.44 2.21
C VAL A 378 -7.57 6.68 1.04
N LEU A 379 -8.33 6.23 0.05
CA LEU A 379 -7.78 5.60 -1.15
C LEU A 379 -6.83 6.54 -1.91
N GLU A 380 -7.25 7.80 -2.13
CA GLU A 380 -6.41 8.78 -2.83
C GLU A 380 -5.16 9.17 -2.03
N ALA A 381 -5.30 9.31 -0.71
CA ALA A 381 -4.19 9.51 0.20
C ALA A 381 -3.18 8.36 0.12
N LYS A 382 -3.65 7.11 0.11
CA LYS A 382 -2.80 5.93 -0.06
C LYS A 382 -2.10 5.90 -1.40
N LYS A 383 -2.80 6.20 -2.49
CA LYS A 383 -2.18 6.33 -3.82
C LYS A 383 -1.04 7.35 -3.78
N SER A 384 -1.26 8.50 -3.16
CA SER A 384 -0.25 9.55 -3.02
C SER A 384 0.98 9.06 -2.24
N SER A 385 0.77 8.48 -1.06
CA SER A 385 1.85 7.95 -0.22
C SER A 385 2.59 6.78 -0.88
N LEU A 386 1.87 5.88 -1.54
CA LEU A 386 2.47 4.75 -2.27
C LEU A 386 3.31 5.26 -3.43
N ARG A 387 2.87 6.24 -4.23
CA ARG A 387 3.72 6.85 -5.27
C ARG A 387 5.03 7.40 -4.70
N LYS A 388 4.97 8.07 -3.54
CA LYS A 388 6.18 8.60 -2.87
C LYS A 388 7.12 7.47 -2.44
N LEU A 389 6.58 6.37 -1.92
CA LEU A 389 7.37 5.19 -1.54
C LEU A 389 7.94 4.46 -2.75
N LEU A 390 7.19 4.31 -3.83
CA LEU A 390 7.68 3.71 -5.08
C LEU A 390 8.86 4.52 -5.65
N ARG A 391 8.74 5.85 -5.69
CA ARG A 391 9.85 6.73 -6.08
C ARG A 391 11.04 6.62 -5.14
N LEU A 392 10.80 6.46 -3.84
CA LEU A 392 11.88 6.27 -2.86
C LEU A 392 12.57 4.92 -3.06
N ALA A 393 11.81 3.85 -3.36
CA ALA A 393 12.33 2.53 -3.69
C ALA A 393 13.14 2.54 -4.99
N GLU A 394 12.65 3.20 -6.04
CA GLU A 394 13.35 3.45 -7.31
C GLU A 394 14.73 4.08 -7.08
N ARG A 395 14.77 5.16 -6.29
CA ARG A 395 16.01 5.86 -5.94
C ARG A 395 16.98 5.02 -5.11
N ALA A 396 16.44 4.23 -4.16
CA ALA A 396 17.24 3.33 -3.33
C ALA A 396 17.88 2.22 -4.17
N VAL A 397 17.14 1.60 -5.09
CA VAL A 397 17.66 0.57 -6.01
C VAL A 397 18.66 1.15 -7.01
N ALA A 398 18.45 2.40 -7.44
CA ALA A 398 19.41 3.13 -8.26
C ALA A 398 20.72 3.45 -7.53
N GLY A 399 20.81 3.18 -6.22
CA GLY A 399 22.02 3.38 -5.42
C GLY A 399 22.25 4.82 -4.98
N GLU A 400 21.21 5.67 -4.95
CA GLU A 400 21.34 7.07 -4.53
C GLU A 400 21.92 7.23 -3.12
N TRP A 401 21.69 6.26 -2.24
CA TRP A 401 22.21 6.21 -0.87
C TRP A 401 23.20 5.06 -0.66
N GLY A 402 23.93 4.67 -1.72
CA GLY A 402 24.75 3.46 -1.75
C GLY A 402 23.93 2.17 -1.70
N ARG A 403 24.61 1.01 -1.73
CA ARG A 403 23.99 -0.32 -1.60
C ARG A 403 24.37 -1.01 -0.29
N PRO A 404 23.53 -1.89 0.26
CA PRO A 404 23.88 -2.64 1.46
C PRO A 404 25.25 -3.34 1.34
N GLY A 405 26.15 -3.04 2.28
CA GLY A 405 27.52 -3.54 2.30
C GLY A 405 28.57 -2.60 1.70
N GLU A 406 28.16 -1.54 1.00
CA GLU A 406 29.05 -0.48 0.52
C GLU A 406 29.33 0.55 1.63
N ALA A 407 30.51 1.17 1.61
CA ALA A 407 30.94 2.11 2.64
C ALA A 407 30.10 3.41 2.66
N ASN A 408 29.52 3.79 1.53
CA ASN A 408 28.64 4.95 1.36
C ASN A 408 27.15 4.59 1.54
N PHE A 409 26.82 3.41 2.09
CA PHE A 409 25.43 3.05 2.33
C PHE A 409 24.83 3.86 3.49
N GLU A 410 23.76 4.61 3.22
CA GLU A 410 23.09 5.48 4.20
C GLU A 410 21.70 4.97 4.62
N PRO A 411 21.61 3.89 5.41
CA PRO A 411 20.33 3.31 5.79
C PRO A 411 19.46 4.28 6.60
N LEU A 412 20.06 5.19 7.38
CA LEU A 412 19.30 6.20 8.12
C LEU A 412 18.59 7.21 7.22
N ALA A 413 19.21 7.57 6.09
CA ALA A 413 18.66 8.53 5.13
C ALA A 413 17.42 7.96 4.42
N ILE A 414 17.49 6.68 4.04
CA ILE A 414 16.36 5.91 3.49
C ILE A 414 15.25 5.81 4.55
N ALA A 415 15.61 5.39 5.78
CA ALA A 415 14.66 5.16 6.85
C ALA A 415 13.91 6.44 7.28
N SER A 416 14.61 7.57 7.36
CA SER A 416 14.02 8.87 7.70
C SER A 416 12.97 9.29 6.68
N ARG A 417 13.28 9.16 5.37
CA ARG A 417 12.37 9.50 4.28
C ARG A 417 11.16 8.58 4.22
N ALA A 418 11.36 7.27 4.37
CA ALA A 418 10.25 6.32 4.43
C ALA A 418 9.32 6.63 5.62
N ARG A 419 9.87 6.88 6.81
CA ARG A 419 9.08 7.26 8.00
C ARG A 419 8.28 8.52 7.76
N LYS A 420 8.88 9.56 7.16
CA LYS A 420 8.18 10.80 6.86
C LYS A 420 6.95 10.54 5.99
N VAL A 421 7.08 9.76 4.90
CA VAL A 421 5.94 9.43 4.03
C VAL A 421 4.82 8.70 4.79
N LEU A 422 5.18 7.75 5.67
CA LEU A 422 4.22 6.98 6.46
C LEU A 422 3.55 7.84 7.55
N MET A 423 4.31 8.71 8.21
CA MET A 423 3.79 9.60 9.25
C MET A 423 2.92 10.72 8.66
N ASP A 424 3.32 11.27 7.51
CA ASP A 424 2.53 12.24 6.76
C ASP A 424 1.17 11.64 6.39
N HIS A 425 1.13 10.36 5.98
CA HIS A 425 -0.12 9.66 5.68
C HIS A 425 -1.07 9.62 6.88
N LEU A 426 -0.55 9.32 8.07
CA LEU A 426 -1.35 9.22 9.30
C LEU A 426 -1.84 10.59 9.80
N LYS A 427 -1.15 11.67 9.42
CA LYS A 427 -1.50 13.06 9.78
C LYS A 427 -2.45 13.74 8.80
N LEU A 428 -2.83 13.07 7.71
CA LEU A 428 -3.81 13.63 6.77
C LEU A 428 -5.17 13.81 7.44
N THR A 429 -5.85 14.86 7.03
CA THR A 429 -7.24 15.14 7.41
C THR A 429 -8.17 14.78 6.26
N TYR A 430 -9.38 14.36 6.62
CA TYR A 430 -10.41 13.90 5.72
C TYR A 430 -11.70 14.63 6.05
N THR A 431 -12.45 15.00 5.01
CA THR A 431 -13.65 15.80 5.16
C THR A 431 -14.87 15.07 4.62
N ASP A 432 -15.91 14.92 5.44
CA ASP A 432 -17.21 14.39 5.00
C ASP A 432 -18.32 15.27 5.58
N ALA A 433 -19.17 15.81 4.70
CA ALA A 433 -20.28 16.72 5.01
C ALA A 433 -19.97 17.73 6.12
N GLY A 434 -19.03 18.63 5.83
CA GLY A 434 -18.65 19.75 6.71
C GLY A 434 -17.82 19.37 7.95
N LYS A 435 -17.64 18.07 8.25
CA LYS A 435 -16.77 17.61 9.34
C LYS A 435 -15.42 17.23 8.78
N THR A 436 -14.36 17.81 9.34
CA THR A 436 -12.96 17.53 9.02
C THR A 436 -12.26 16.91 10.23
N GLY A 437 -11.52 15.84 10.02
CA GLY A 437 -10.75 15.16 11.07
C GLY A 437 -9.72 14.19 10.50
N GLY A 438 -8.70 13.83 11.29
CA GLY A 438 -7.74 12.78 10.94
C GLY A 438 -8.36 11.38 11.03
N LEU A 439 -7.61 10.35 10.64
CA LEU A 439 -8.07 8.95 10.78
C LEU A 439 -8.49 8.63 12.21
N LEU A 440 -7.73 9.11 13.20
CA LEU A 440 -8.03 8.94 14.62
C LEU A 440 -9.42 9.47 14.97
N ASP A 441 -9.73 10.70 14.55
CA ASP A 441 -11.01 11.36 14.86
C ASP A 441 -12.20 10.61 14.23
N TRP A 442 -12.01 10.05 13.03
CA TRP A 442 -13.04 9.26 12.36
C TRP A 442 -13.26 7.89 13.01
N TYR A 443 -12.20 7.20 13.43
CA TYR A 443 -12.35 5.96 14.19
C TYR A 443 -12.92 6.22 15.59
N GLU A 444 -12.56 7.32 16.25
CA GLU A 444 -13.19 7.75 17.50
C GLU A 444 -14.68 8.03 17.33
N LEU A 445 -15.06 8.69 16.23
CA LEU A 445 -16.45 8.89 15.87
C LEU A 445 -17.19 7.55 15.70
N SER A 446 -16.53 6.55 15.12
CA SER A 446 -17.12 5.22 14.95
C SER A 446 -17.39 4.51 16.29
N ILE A 447 -16.58 4.76 17.32
CA ILE A 447 -16.83 4.20 18.66
C ILE A 447 -17.92 5.01 19.39
N GLN A 448 -17.91 6.34 19.23
CA GLN A 448 -18.75 7.24 20.02
C GLN A 448 -20.15 7.46 19.45
N LYS A 449 -20.29 7.49 18.12
CA LYS A 449 -21.53 7.81 17.39
C LYS A 449 -21.64 6.95 16.13
N PRO A 450 -21.79 5.63 16.29
CA PRO A 450 -21.82 4.72 15.16
C PRO A 450 -22.94 4.99 14.16
N GLU A 451 -24.09 5.47 14.63
CA GLU A 451 -25.22 5.92 13.83
C GLU A 451 -24.88 7.11 12.93
N GLU A 452 -24.05 8.07 13.39
CA GLU A 452 -23.64 9.23 12.60
C GLU A 452 -22.81 8.78 11.39
N VAL A 453 -21.88 7.85 11.58
CA VAL A 453 -21.06 7.28 10.49
C VAL A 453 -21.94 6.52 9.49
N LEU A 454 -22.95 5.79 9.97
CA LEU A 454 -23.90 5.08 9.10
C LEU A 454 -24.77 6.06 8.29
N GLU A 455 -25.28 7.12 8.90
CA GLU A 455 -26.08 8.15 8.24
C GLU A 455 -25.26 8.85 7.15
N ARG A 456 -24.02 9.26 7.46
CA ARG A 456 -23.08 9.85 6.51
C ARG A 456 -22.83 8.94 5.31
N THR A 457 -22.64 7.65 5.58
CA THR A 457 -22.46 6.63 4.54
C THR A 457 -23.69 6.50 3.65
N LYS A 458 -24.90 6.38 4.24
CA LYS A 458 -26.16 6.29 3.50
C LYS A 458 -26.37 7.51 2.60
N ARG A 459 -26.15 8.71 3.14
CA ARG A 459 -26.22 9.96 2.36
C ARG A 459 -25.24 9.95 1.19
N ARG A 460 -23.96 9.59 1.43
CA ARG A 460 -22.95 9.53 0.36
C ARG A 460 -23.33 8.54 -0.74
N ARG A 461 -23.91 7.39 -0.39
CA ARG A 461 -24.41 6.40 -1.37
C ARG A 461 -25.56 6.96 -2.20
N GLN A 462 -26.49 7.68 -1.57
CA GLN A 462 -27.59 8.34 -2.28
C GLN A 462 -27.08 9.42 -3.23
N GLU A 463 -26.10 10.22 -2.81
CA GLU A 463 -25.50 11.30 -3.63
C GLU A 463 -24.71 10.77 -4.82
N THR A 464 -23.92 9.71 -4.63
CA THR A 464 -22.95 9.24 -5.63
C THR A 464 -23.41 8.03 -6.44
N GLY A 465 -24.42 7.30 -5.97
CA GLY A 465 -24.83 6.00 -6.51
C GLY A 465 -23.79 4.88 -6.33
N LYS A 466 -22.67 5.16 -5.64
CA LYS A 466 -21.63 4.16 -5.38
C LYS A 466 -21.89 3.47 -4.05
N ASN A 467 -21.47 2.21 -3.95
CA ASN A 467 -21.44 1.45 -2.71
C ASN A 467 -20.07 0.78 -2.64
N ARG A 468 -19.15 1.36 -1.87
CA ARG A 468 -17.75 0.89 -1.83
C ARG A 468 -17.63 -0.50 -1.20
N ALA A 469 -18.49 -0.83 -0.24
CA ALA A 469 -18.55 -2.16 0.34
C ALA A 469 -18.96 -3.20 -0.72
N GLU A 470 -19.90 -2.88 -1.59
CA GLU A 470 -20.28 -3.74 -2.73
C GLU A 470 -19.17 -3.82 -3.78
N GLU A 471 -18.54 -2.69 -4.12
CA GLU A 471 -17.41 -2.64 -5.05
C GLU A 471 -16.29 -3.57 -4.57
N TRP A 472 -15.96 -3.53 -3.28
CA TRP A 472 -14.98 -4.44 -2.71
C TRP A 472 -15.44 -5.90 -2.79
N ARG A 473 -16.68 -6.20 -2.39
CA ARG A 473 -17.23 -7.56 -2.46
C ARG A 473 -17.12 -8.15 -3.87
N SER A 474 -17.35 -7.33 -4.89
CA SER A 474 -17.19 -7.74 -6.29
C SER A 474 -15.73 -8.06 -6.68
N ARG A 475 -14.74 -7.38 -6.06
CA ARG A 475 -13.30 -7.53 -6.35
C ARG A 475 -12.65 -8.71 -5.63
N VAL A 476 -13.12 -9.03 -4.44
CA VAL A 476 -12.40 -9.90 -3.49
C VAL A 476 -13.02 -11.28 -3.33
N ARG A 477 -14.10 -11.56 -4.06
CA ARG A 477 -14.51 -12.94 -4.30
C ARG A 477 -13.30 -13.76 -4.76
N PRO A 478 -12.77 -14.67 -3.93
CA PRO A 478 -11.45 -15.26 -4.11
C PRO A 478 -11.36 -15.84 -5.50
N THR A 479 -10.51 -15.27 -6.35
CA THR A 479 -10.19 -15.78 -7.68
C THR A 479 -9.36 -17.07 -7.57
N GLY A 480 -9.76 -17.98 -6.68
CA GLY A 480 -9.24 -19.32 -6.61
C GLY A 480 -9.30 -19.93 -7.99
N GLU A 481 -8.21 -20.59 -8.36
CA GLU A 481 -8.20 -21.43 -9.52
C GLU A 481 -9.09 -22.62 -9.20
N GLY A 482 -10.28 -22.64 -9.80
CA GLY A 482 -11.28 -23.69 -9.62
C GLY A 482 -11.72 -24.22 -10.98
N PHE A 483 -12.32 -25.40 -10.96
CA PHE A 483 -12.64 -26.26 -12.10
C PHE A 483 -13.39 -25.61 -13.29
N GLY A 484 -13.90 -24.37 -13.16
CA GLY A 484 -14.44 -23.62 -14.30
C GLY A 484 -14.85 -22.17 -14.06
N PRO A 485 -15.37 -21.48 -15.10
CA PRO A 485 -15.89 -20.12 -15.00
C PRO A 485 -17.12 -20.07 -14.08
N ARG A 486 -17.16 -19.09 -13.17
CA ARG A 486 -18.30 -18.85 -12.28
C ARG A 486 -19.55 -18.57 -13.10
N SER A 487 -20.45 -19.55 -13.18
CA SER A 487 -21.76 -19.30 -13.78
C SER A 487 -22.68 -18.72 -12.69
N SER A 488 -23.27 -17.56 -12.97
CA SER A 488 -24.39 -17.00 -12.20
C SER A 488 -25.73 -17.63 -12.59
N GLY A 489 -25.70 -18.80 -13.25
CA GLY A 489 -26.91 -19.54 -13.58
C GLY A 489 -27.66 -19.91 -12.32
N LYS A 490 -29.00 -19.85 -12.36
CA LYS A 490 -29.82 -20.39 -11.27
C LYS A 490 -29.58 -21.89 -11.19
N ALA A 491 -28.87 -22.34 -10.16
CA ALA A 491 -28.78 -23.76 -9.86
C ALA A 491 -30.19 -24.36 -9.72
N PRO A 492 -30.40 -25.61 -10.15
CA PRO A 492 -31.68 -26.28 -9.97
C PRO A 492 -32.03 -26.35 -8.48
N THR A 493 -33.32 -26.26 -8.15
CA THR A 493 -33.77 -26.37 -6.76
C THR A 493 -33.76 -27.84 -6.37
N VAL A 494 -32.97 -28.17 -5.35
CA VAL A 494 -32.84 -29.54 -4.82
C VAL A 494 -33.17 -29.54 -3.33
N SER A 495 -33.73 -30.64 -2.83
CA SER A 495 -34.08 -30.76 -1.41
C SER A 495 -32.83 -30.70 -0.52
N VAL A 496 -32.99 -30.15 0.69
CA VAL A 496 -31.90 -30.10 1.70
C VAL A 496 -31.39 -31.50 2.04
N GLU A 497 -32.28 -32.50 2.05
CA GLU A 497 -31.92 -33.89 2.30
C GLU A 497 -30.99 -34.45 1.20
N SER A 498 -31.33 -34.23 -0.07
CA SER A 498 -30.49 -34.68 -1.20
C SER A 498 -29.14 -33.96 -1.23
N LEU A 499 -29.09 -32.67 -0.87
CA LEU A 499 -27.83 -31.93 -0.70
C LEU A 499 -26.98 -32.51 0.44
N SER A 500 -27.60 -32.83 1.58
CA SER A 500 -26.91 -33.43 2.73
C SER A 500 -26.36 -34.83 2.40
N GLN A 501 -27.13 -35.66 1.70
CA GLN A 501 -26.69 -36.98 1.25
C GLN A 501 -25.52 -36.87 0.26
N ALA A 502 -25.63 -35.98 -0.73
CA ALA A 502 -24.56 -35.75 -1.69
C ALA A 502 -23.28 -35.22 -1.03
N TYR A 503 -23.40 -34.30 -0.05
CA TYR A 503 -22.25 -33.78 0.68
C TYR A 503 -21.57 -34.86 1.54
N THR A 504 -22.34 -35.73 2.19
CA THR A 504 -21.80 -36.85 2.97
C THR A 504 -20.98 -37.81 2.10
N GLU A 505 -21.48 -38.13 0.90
CA GLU A 505 -20.72 -38.97 -0.03
C GLU A 505 -19.47 -38.24 -0.59
N LEU A 506 -19.56 -36.93 -0.74
CA LEU A 506 -18.45 -36.08 -1.15
C LEU A 506 -17.35 -36.02 -0.07
N GLU A 507 -17.70 -35.97 1.21
CA GLU A 507 -16.75 -36.07 2.34
C GLU A 507 -15.97 -37.39 2.32
N ARG A 508 -16.67 -38.51 2.12
CA ARG A 508 -16.03 -39.84 2.01
C ARG A 508 -15.10 -39.91 0.81
N THR A 509 -15.58 -39.47 -0.35
CA THR A 509 -14.81 -39.41 -1.59
C THR A 509 -13.56 -38.55 -1.44
N PHE A 510 -13.71 -37.36 -0.84
CA PHE A 510 -12.59 -36.47 -0.56
C PHE A 510 -11.56 -37.08 0.38
N ALA A 511 -12.00 -37.75 1.45
CA ALA A 511 -11.09 -38.41 2.38
C ALA A 511 -10.21 -39.47 1.69
N THR A 512 -10.79 -40.29 0.81
CA THR A 512 -10.05 -41.28 0.02
C THR A 512 -9.07 -40.62 -0.96
N LEU A 513 -9.52 -39.60 -1.72
CA LEU A 513 -8.67 -38.88 -2.66
C LEU A 513 -7.50 -38.17 -1.96
N ARG A 514 -7.79 -37.50 -0.84
CA ARG A 514 -6.77 -36.81 -0.03
C ARG A 514 -5.74 -37.79 0.52
N ALA A 515 -6.16 -38.97 0.99
CA ALA A 515 -5.24 -40.00 1.46
C ALA A 515 -4.31 -40.47 0.35
N ALA A 516 -4.84 -40.71 -0.85
CA ALA A 516 -4.02 -41.09 -2.01
C ALA A 516 -3.06 -39.96 -2.44
N ALA A 517 -3.54 -38.71 -2.51
CA ALA A 517 -2.72 -37.56 -2.88
C ALA A 517 -1.62 -37.27 -1.85
N ALA A 518 -1.88 -37.50 -0.56
CA ALA A 518 -0.93 -37.30 0.52
C ALA A 518 0.28 -38.25 0.48
N VAL A 519 0.17 -39.39 -0.23
CA VAL A 519 1.31 -40.29 -0.46
C VAL A 519 2.37 -39.61 -1.32
N GLU A 520 1.95 -38.80 -2.29
CA GLU A 520 2.84 -38.09 -3.22
C GLU A 520 3.22 -36.69 -2.75
N ALA A 521 2.32 -36.05 -2.00
CA ALA A 521 2.42 -34.67 -1.55
C ALA A 521 1.93 -34.57 -0.09
N PRO A 522 2.80 -34.83 0.92
CA PRO A 522 2.41 -34.91 2.32
C PRO A 522 1.66 -33.68 2.86
N GLU A 523 1.87 -32.51 2.27
CA GLU A 523 1.16 -31.27 2.58
C GLU A 523 -0.35 -31.35 2.31
N VAL A 524 -0.78 -32.20 1.38
CA VAL A 524 -2.20 -32.43 1.02
C VAL A 524 -2.95 -33.12 2.16
N ALA A 525 -2.27 -33.85 3.04
CA ALA A 525 -2.89 -34.46 4.22
C ALA A 525 -3.59 -33.43 5.13
N ARG A 526 -3.16 -32.16 5.08
CA ARG A 526 -3.74 -31.05 5.85
C ARG A 526 -4.88 -30.33 5.13
N VAL A 527 -5.17 -30.69 3.88
CA VAL A 527 -6.25 -30.06 3.12
C VAL A 527 -7.59 -30.55 3.68
N THR A 528 -8.51 -29.62 3.89
CA THR A 528 -9.87 -29.91 4.39
C THR A 528 -10.88 -29.69 3.29
N LEU A 529 -12.02 -30.36 3.38
CA LEU A 529 -13.18 -30.05 2.56
C LEU A 529 -14.06 -29.08 3.36
N GLY A 530 -14.74 -28.15 2.70
CA GLY A 530 -15.91 -27.55 3.30
C GLY A 530 -17.01 -27.20 2.32
N PHE A 531 -18.15 -26.88 2.90
CA PHE A 531 -19.39 -26.59 2.20
C PHE A 531 -19.70 -25.11 2.27
N GLU A 532 -20.14 -24.55 1.14
CA GLU A 532 -20.63 -23.18 1.05
C GLU A 532 -22.10 -23.20 0.58
N PRO A 533 -23.07 -22.73 1.39
CA PRO A 533 -24.48 -22.70 1.03
C PRO A 533 -24.78 -21.57 0.03
N SER A 534 -24.18 -21.66 -1.16
CA SER A 534 -24.30 -20.70 -2.26
C SER A 534 -24.99 -21.34 -3.47
N PRO A 535 -25.89 -20.62 -4.18
CA PRO A 535 -26.49 -21.09 -5.42
C PRO A 535 -25.52 -21.06 -6.60
N GLU A 536 -24.33 -20.48 -6.44
CA GLU A 536 -23.28 -20.51 -7.46
C GLU A 536 -22.80 -21.95 -7.69
N VAL A 537 -22.36 -22.24 -8.93
CA VAL A 537 -21.78 -23.54 -9.29
C VAL A 537 -20.26 -23.41 -9.24
N ASP A 538 -19.68 -23.75 -8.09
CA ASP A 538 -18.25 -23.59 -7.81
C ASP A 538 -17.67 -24.75 -6.97
N ALA A 539 -16.45 -25.14 -7.31
CA ALA A 539 -15.53 -25.95 -6.52
C ALA A 539 -14.14 -25.35 -6.67
N ARG A 540 -13.48 -25.06 -5.55
CA ARG A 540 -12.17 -24.39 -5.57
C ARG A 540 -11.28 -24.80 -4.41
N TYR A 541 -10.00 -24.98 -4.69
CA TYR A 541 -8.96 -25.03 -3.67
C TYR A 541 -8.51 -23.61 -3.29
N ASP A 542 -8.64 -23.27 -2.01
CA ASP A 542 -8.04 -22.08 -1.43
C ASP A 542 -6.70 -22.45 -0.78
N SER A 543 -5.61 -21.99 -1.39
CA SER A 543 -4.24 -22.24 -0.93
C SER A 543 -3.93 -21.62 0.44
N LEU A 544 -4.65 -20.56 0.83
CA LEU A 544 -4.45 -19.86 2.11
C LEU A 544 -5.08 -20.65 3.26
N SER A 545 -6.34 -21.05 3.10
CA SER A 545 -7.06 -21.84 4.11
C SER A 545 -6.76 -23.35 4.02
N ARG A 546 -6.09 -23.80 2.95
CA ARG A 546 -5.89 -25.22 2.60
C ARG A 546 -7.23 -25.97 2.59
N LYS A 547 -8.21 -25.37 1.93
CA LYS A 547 -9.59 -25.86 1.94
C LYS A 547 -10.09 -26.00 0.50
N VAL A 548 -10.57 -27.18 0.14
CA VAL A 548 -11.40 -27.36 -1.04
C VAL A 548 -12.83 -27.01 -0.65
N THR A 549 -13.37 -25.95 -1.23
CA THR A 549 -14.73 -25.49 -0.96
C THR A 549 -15.65 -25.94 -2.09
N VAL A 550 -16.76 -26.57 -1.75
CA VAL A 550 -17.81 -26.99 -2.69
C VAL A 550 -19.12 -26.26 -2.34
N THR A 551 -19.76 -25.71 -3.36
CA THR A 551 -21.01 -24.96 -3.22
C THR A 551 -22.25 -25.86 -3.30
N SER A 552 -23.35 -25.43 -2.68
CA SER A 552 -24.65 -26.09 -2.82
C SER A 552 -25.17 -26.10 -4.27
N GLY A 553 -24.86 -25.07 -5.06
CA GLY A 553 -25.23 -24.99 -6.47
C GLY A 553 -24.54 -26.04 -7.34
N LEU A 554 -23.26 -26.34 -7.09
CA LEU A 554 -22.57 -27.44 -7.78
C LEU A 554 -23.22 -28.79 -7.47
N LEU A 555 -23.49 -29.08 -6.19
CA LEU A 555 -24.17 -30.32 -5.81
C LEU A 555 -25.55 -30.43 -6.46
N ALA A 556 -26.30 -29.34 -6.50
CA ALA A 556 -27.60 -29.31 -7.16
C ALA A 556 -27.50 -29.65 -8.66
N VAL A 557 -26.53 -29.10 -9.39
CA VAL A 557 -26.29 -29.41 -10.81
C VAL A 557 -25.92 -30.88 -11.00
N LEU A 558 -25.09 -31.45 -10.12
CA LEU A 558 -24.71 -32.86 -10.21
C LEU A 558 -25.90 -33.80 -9.96
N ILE A 559 -26.75 -33.47 -8.98
CA ILE A 559 -27.97 -34.24 -8.66
C ILE A 559 -28.97 -34.16 -9.82
N ASP A 560 -29.18 -32.97 -10.38
CA ASP A 560 -30.06 -32.76 -11.54
C ASP A 560 -29.60 -33.57 -12.76
N ARG A 561 -28.29 -33.54 -13.07
CA ARG A 561 -27.71 -34.35 -14.14
C ARG A 561 -27.85 -35.84 -13.90
N ALA A 562 -27.69 -36.28 -12.65
CA ALA A 562 -27.90 -37.68 -12.30
C ALA A 562 -29.34 -38.16 -12.58
N ALA A 563 -30.33 -37.27 -12.66
CA ALA A 563 -31.70 -37.64 -13.00
C ALA A 563 -31.82 -38.29 -14.40
N SER A 564 -30.90 -37.96 -15.32
CA SER A 564 -30.80 -38.55 -16.67
C SER A 564 -30.19 -39.95 -16.69
N VAL A 565 -29.59 -40.39 -15.57
CA VAL A 565 -29.06 -41.75 -15.38
C VAL A 565 -30.14 -42.63 -14.76
N ALA A 566 -30.14 -43.92 -15.10
CA ALA A 566 -31.02 -44.91 -14.49
C ALA A 566 -30.93 -44.84 -12.94
N PRO A 567 -32.05 -44.98 -12.20
CA PRO A 567 -32.10 -44.79 -10.75
C PRO A 567 -30.98 -45.51 -9.99
N GLU A 568 -30.65 -46.73 -10.38
CA GLU A 568 -29.64 -47.59 -9.78
C GLU A 568 -28.20 -47.07 -9.99
N GLY A 569 -27.99 -46.23 -11.01
CA GLY A 569 -26.69 -45.66 -11.37
C GLY A 569 -26.45 -44.23 -10.89
N ARG A 570 -27.46 -43.57 -10.30
CA ARG A 570 -27.39 -42.13 -9.95
C ARG A 570 -26.33 -41.82 -8.91
N GLU A 571 -26.30 -42.59 -7.81
CA GLU A 571 -25.32 -42.41 -6.74
C GLU A 571 -23.89 -42.62 -7.27
N ALA A 572 -23.69 -43.70 -8.05
CA ALA A 572 -22.41 -44.00 -8.66
C ALA A 572 -21.97 -42.90 -9.64
N PHE A 573 -22.89 -42.31 -10.39
CA PHE A 573 -22.63 -41.17 -11.27
C PHE A 573 -22.21 -39.92 -10.49
N VAL A 574 -22.98 -39.50 -9.48
CA VAL A 574 -22.63 -38.33 -8.65
C VAL A 574 -21.26 -38.52 -8.00
N LYS A 575 -20.99 -39.73 -7.48
CA LYS A 575 -19.70 -40.08 -6.91
C LYS A 575 -18.56 -39.97 -7.93
N ARG A 576 -18.70 -40.55 -9.13
CA ARG A 576 -17.66 -40.48 -10.19
C ARG A 576 -17.37 -39.05 -10.63
N VAL A 577 -18.41 -38.25 -10.87
CA VAL A 577 -18.26 -36.88 -11.34
C VAL A 577 -17.68 -35.97 -10.25
N SER A 578 -18.18 -36.07 -9.01
CA SER A 578 -17.63 -35.30 -7.89
C SER A 578 -16.19 -35.69 -7.56
N ALA A 579 -15.82 -36.98 -7.66
CA ALA A 579 -14.45 -37.42 -7.45
C ALA A 579 -13.47 -36.82 -8.47
N LEU A 580 -13.87 -36.69 -9.74
CA LEU A 580 -13.05 -36.04 -10.75
C LEU A 580 -12.83 -34.56 -10.45
N ILE A 581 -13.89 -33.85 -10.05
CA ILE A 581 -13.81 -32.43 -9.66
C ILE A 581 -12.90 -32.27 -8.44
N LEU A 582 -13.10 -33.07 -7.40
CA LEU A 582 -12.28 -33.03 -6.19
C LEU A 582 -10.82 -33.41 -6.43
N ALA A 583 -10.56 -34.40 -7.28
CA ALA A 583 -9.20 -34.81 -7.63
C ALA A 583 -8.44 -33.69 -8.36
N HIS A 584 -9.13 -32.90 -9.17
CA HIS A 584 -8.57 -31.72 -9.81
C HIS A 584 -8.26 -30.60 -8.79
N GLU A 585 -9.18 -30.30 -7.87
CA GLU A 585 -8.90 -29.33 -6.80
C GLU A 585 -7.74 -29.78 -5.89
N LEU A 586 -7.62 -31.09 -5.65
CA LEU A 586 -6.45 -31.66 -4.96
C LEU A 586 -5.17 -31.57 -5.80
N ALA A 587 -5.24 -31.60 -7.13
CA ALA A 587 -4.08 -31.34 -7.98
C ALA A 587 -3.58 -29.90 -7.81
N HIS A 588 -4.49 -28.92 -7.72
CA HIS A 588 -4.12 -27.55 -7.34
C HIS A 588 -3.49 -27.49 -5.94
N ALA A 589 -4.00 -28.27 -4.99
CA ALA A 589 -3.40 -28.38 -3.66
C ALA A 589 -1.98 -28.97 -3.65
N ARG A 590 -1.63 -29.76 -4.66
CA ARG A 590 -0.29 -30.29 -4.93
C ARG A 590 0.62 -29.30 -5.67
N GLY A 591 0.16 -28.08 -5.93
CA GLY A 591 0.92 -27.05 -6.65
C GLY A 591 0.80 -27.11 -8.17
N VAL A 592 -0.14 -27.89 -8.74
CA VAL A 592 -0.38 -27.89 -10.19
C VAL A 592 -1.21 -26.66 -10.54
N SER A 593 -0.61 -25.62 -11.13
CA SER A 593 -1.32 -24.37 -11.48
C SER A 593 -2.08 -24.43 -12.81
N ALA A 594 -1.64 -25.26 -13.76
CA ALA A 594 -2.27 -25.34 -15.07
C ALA A 594 -3.50 -26.27 -15.06
N GLU A 595 -4.67 -25.72 -15.39
CA GLU A 595 -5.97 -26.43 -15.47
C GLU A 595 -5.90 -27.80 -16.20
N ARG A 596 -5.24 -27.85 -17.37
CA ARG A 596 -5.10 -29.10 -18.13
C ARG A 596 -4.16 -30.11 -17.44
N ALA A 597 -3.14 -29.63 -16.74
CA ALA A 597 -2.27 -30.51 -15.98
C ALA A 597 -3.00 -31.01 -14.72
N ALA A 598 -3.83 -30.17 -14.10
CA ALA A 598 -4.69 -30.55 -12.99
C ALA A 598 -5.72 -31.60 -13.42
N ASP A 599 -6.32 -31.49 -14.61
CA ASP A 599 -7.17 -32.52 -15.21
C ASP A 599 -6.46 -33.87 -15.37
N LEU A 600 -5.23 -33.87 -15.88
CA LEU A 600 -4.44 -35.10 -16.04
C LEU A 600 -4.07 -35.71 -14.70
N ALA A 601 -3.60 -34.88 -13.75
CA ALA A 601 -3.27 -35.30 -12.40
C ALA A 601 -4.50 -35.81 -11.65
N ALA A 602 -5.69 -35.28 -11.94
CA ALA A 602 -6.95 -35.77 -11.38
C ALA A 602 -7.27 -37.19 -11.84
N ILE A 603 -7.13 -37.47 -13.15
CA ILE A 603 -7.32 -38.82 -13.70
C ILE A 603 -6.29 -39.80 -13.13
N GLU A 604 -5.03 -39.40 -13.05
CA GLU A 604 -3.96 -40.21 -12.46
C GLU A 604 -4.23 -40.52 -10.98
N LEU A 605 -4.62 -39.50 -10.21
CA LEU A 605 -4.97 -39.66 -8.80
C LEU A 605 -6.15 -40.62 -8.62
N LEU A 606 -7.18 -40.51 -9.46
CA LEU A 606 -8.33 -41.42 -9.43
C LEU A 606 -7.93 -42.86 -9.73
N GLY A 607 -7.04 -43.09 -10.69
CA GLY A 607 -6.52 -44.42 -11.02
C GLY A 607 -5.75 -45.10 -9.87
N LYS A 608 -5.28 -44.32 -8.88
CA LYS A 608 -4.60 -44.81 -7.67
C LYS A 608 -5.58 -45.12 -6.53
N THR A 609 -6.87 -44.84 -6.70
CA THR A 609 -7.90 -45.11 -5.69
C THR A 609 -8.76 -46.30 -6.08
N SER A 610 -9.30 -46.99 -5.07
CA SER A 610 -10.33 -48.02 -5.25
C SER A 610 -11.76 -47.44 -5.28
N LEU A 611 -11.92 -46.13 -5.48
CA LEU A 611 -13.23 -45.45 -5.41
C LEU A 611 -14.22 -46.00 -6.44
N PHE A 612 -13.73 -46.51 -7.57
CA PHE A 612 -14.56 -46.99 -8.67
C PHE A 612 -14.06 -48.34 -9.18
N ALA A 613 -14.97 -49.33 -9.25
CA ALA A 613 -14.70 -50.60 -9.90
C ALA A 613 -14.72 -50.48 -11.43
N THR A 614 -15.42 -49.48 -11.96
CA THR A 614 -15.53 -49.19 -13.39
C THR A 614 -14.76 -47.91 -13.74
N PRO A 615 -13.98 -47.89 -14.84
CA PRO A 615 -13.32 -46.68 -15.33
C PRO A 615 -14.31 -45.53 -15.58
N LEU A 616 -13.82 -44.29 -15.55
CA LEU A 616 -14.60 -43.12 -15.95
C LEU A 616 -15.04 -43.26 -17.40
N THR A 617 -16.34 -43.10 -17.64
CA THR A 617 -16.92 -43.14 -18.99
C THR A 617 -16.82 -41.75 -19.65
N GLN A 618 -16.94 -41.69 -20.97
CA GLN A 618 -17.07 -40.43 -21.71
C GLN A 618 -18.22 -39.56 -21.15
N SER A 619 -19.31 -40.18 -20.70
CA SER A 619 -20.44 -39.48 -20.09
C SER A 619 -20.07 -38.83 -18.76
N ASP A 620 -19.26 -39.48 -17.92
CA ASP A 620 -18.80 -38.92 -16.66
C ASP A 620 -17.87 -37.71 -16.89
N LEU A 621 -16.92 -37.84 -17.83
CA LEU A 621 -15.99 -36.77 -18.21
C LEU A 621 -16.73 -35.55 -18.77
N ARG A 622 -17.69 -35.79 -19.66
CA ARG A 622 -18.54 -34.75 -20.24
C ARG A 622 -19.36 -34.07 -19.15
N ALA A 623 -20.02 -34.82 -18.27
CA ALA A 623 -20.83 -34.27 -17.20
C ALA A 623 -20.01 -33.40 -16.23
N ALA A 624 -18.78 -33.79 -15.89
CA ALA A 624 -17.88 -32.99 -15.07
C ALA A 624 -17.57 -31.64 -15.72
N LEU A 625 -17.25 -31.62 -17.02
CA LEU A 625 -16.96 -30.37 -17.74
C LEU A 625 -18.22 -29.50 -17.95
N GLU A 626 -19.36 -30.12 -18.23
CA GLU A 626 -20.62 -29.39 -18.47
C GLU A 626 -21.21 -28.82 -17.18
N ALA A 627 -20.86 -29.35 -16.00
CA ALA A 627 -21.23 -28.75 -14.72
C ALA A 627 -20.73 -27.30 -14.60
N PHE A 628 -19.63 -26.95 -15.28
CA PHE A 628 -19.04 -25.61 -15.26
C PHE A 628 -19.13 -24.87 -16.60
N GLN A 629 -19.92 -25.38 -17.55
CA GLN A 629 -20.13 -24.62 -18.79
C GLN A 629 -20.90 -23.32 -18.47
N PRO A 630 -20.46 -22.18 -19.03
CA PRO A 630 -21.19 -20.93 -18.89
C PRO A 630 -22.61 -21.08 -19.46
N GLY A 631 -23.65 -20.75 -18.68
CA GLY A 631 -25.02 -20.74 -19.18
C GLY A 631 -25.25 -19.71 -20.29
N GLU A 632 -26.41 -19.74 -20.95
CA GLU A 632 -26.74 -18.83 -22.06
C GLU A 632 -26.62 -17.33 -21.70
N GLY A 633 -26.71 -16.99 -20.41
CA GLY A 633 -26.60 -15.62 -19.88
C GLY A 633 -25.18 -15.07 -19.69
N THR A 634 -24.12 -15.83 -19.98
CA THR A 634 -22.74 -15.40 -19.68
C THR A 634 -22.21 -14.38 -20.70
N SER A 635 -21.49 -13.35 -20.24
CA SER A 635 -20.99 -12.29 -21.13
C SER A 635 -19.98 -12.83 -22.16
N LEU A 636 -19.85 -12.16 -23.31
CA LEU A 636 -18.85 -12.53 -24.34
C LEU A 636 -17.42 -12.46 -23.78
N ILE A 637 -17.14 -11.51 -22.88
CA ILE A 637 -15.82 -11.33 -22.25
C ILE A 637 -15.48 -12.52 -21.35
N GLU A 638 -16.42 -13.00 -20.55
CA GLU A 638 -16.22 -14.18 -19.69
C GLU A 638 -16.02 -15.45 -20.52
N ARG A 639 -16.75 -15.59 -21.64
CA ARG A 639 -16.54 -16.69 -22.60
C ARG A 639 -15.14 -16.67 -23.21
N VAL A 640 -14.65 -15.48 -23.58
CA VAL A 640 -13.28 -15.31 -24.11
C VAL A 640 -12.22 -15.59 -23.03
N ARG A 641 -12.40 -15.12 -21.79
CA ARG A 641 -11.51 -15.43 -20.67
C ARG A 641 -11.49 -16.94 -20.38
N ALA A 642 -12.65 -17.58 -20.34
CA ALA A 642 -12.78 -19.01 -20.16
C ALA A 642 -12.09 -19.79 -21.28
N PHE A 643 -12.19 -19.32 -22.54
CA PHE A 643 -11.48 -19.92 -23.67
C PHE A 643 -9.96 -19.86 -23.51
N PHE A 644 -9.39 -18.72 -23.10
CA PHE A 644 -7.94 -18.62 -22.88
C PHE A 644 -7.46 -19.47 -21.70
N ARG A 645 -8.29 -19.57 -20.65
CA ARG A 645 -7.96 -20.30 -19.43
C ARG A 645 -8.10 -21.82 -19.57
N TYR A 646 -9.24 -22.29 -20.06
CA TYR A 646 -9.61 -23.71 -20.11
C TYR A 646 -9.45 -24.34 -21.51
N GLY A 647 -9.24 -23.52 -22.54
CA GLY A 647 -9.31 -23.95 -23.94
C GLY A 647 -10.74 -24.18 -24.40
N THR A 648 -10.91 -24.82 -25.55
CA THR A 648 -12.25 -25.26 -25.99
C THR A 648 -12.70 -26.47 -25.19
N PHE A 649 -14.00 -26.52 -24.90
CA PHE A 649 -14.63 -27.67 -24.24
C PHE A 649 -14.26 -29.01 -24.90
N ASN A 650 -14.36 -29.10 -26.23
CA ASN A 650 -14.03 -30.31 -26.97
C ASN A 650 -12.53 -30.68 -26.90
N ALA A 651 -11.63 -29.70 -26.81
CA ALA A 651 -10.20 -30.00 -26.62
C ALA A 651 -9.92 -30.53 -25.22
N ARG A 652 -10.53 -29.94 -24.18
CA ARG A 652 -10.42 -30.39 -22.79
C ARG A 652 -11.02 -31.80 -22.62
N LEU A 653 -12.20 -32.04 -23.20
CA LEU A 653 -12.85 -33.36 -23.19
C LEU A 653 -11.97 -34.43 -23.85
N ARG A 654 -11.43 -34.17 -25.05
CA ARG A 654 -10.52 -35.13 -25.73
C ARG A 654 -9.23 -35.40 -24.94
N ALA A 655 -8.73 -34.42 -24.19
CA ALA A 655 -7.56 -34.61 -23.34
C ALA A 655 -7.89 -35.52 -22.14
N LEU A 656 -9.03 -35.29 -21.48
CA LEU A 656 -9.54 -36.14 -20.41
C LEU A 656 -9.85 -37.56 -20.89
N GLU A 657 -10.50 -37.72 -22.05
CA GLU A 657 -10.78 -39.02 -22.66
C GLU A 657 -9.49 -39.80 -22.95
N ARG A 658 -8.48 -39.12 -23.51
CA ARG A 658 -7.18 -39.73 -23.76
C ARG A 658 -6.53 -40.21 -22.46
N ALA A 659 -6.51 -39.37 -21.43
CA ALA A 659 -5.93 -39.69 -20.14
C ALA A 659 -6.68 -40.84 -19.44
N ALA A 660 -8.02 -40.83 -19.47
CA ALA A 660 -8.85 -41.89 -18.89
C ALA A 660 -8.63 -43.25 -19.59
N ASN A 661 -8.30 -43.22 -20.89
CA ASN A 661 -7.94 -44.41 -21.66
C ASN A 661 -6.45 -44.80 -21.54
N GLY A 662 -5.70 -44.20 -20.62
CA GLY A 662 -4.26 -44.47 -20.45
C GLY A 662 -3.37 -43.99 -21.61
N GLY A 663 -3.90 -43.15 -22.50
CA GLY A 663 -3.14 -42.56 -23.59
C GLY A 663 -2.17 -41.48 -23.07
N PRO A 664 -0.92 -41.45 -23.55
CA PRO A 664 0.05 -40.45 -23.11
C PRO A 664 -0.37 -39.02 -23.52
N ASP A 665 -0.05 -38.01 -22.69
CA ASP A 665 -0.09 -36.61 -23.13
C ASP A 665 0.88 -36.48 -24.32
N PRO A 666 0.41 -36.07 -25.52
CA PRO A 666 1.25 -35.97 -26.71
C PRO A 666 2.40 -34.97 -26.52
N LEU A 667 2.32 -34.10 -25.52
CA LEU A 667 3.39 -33.17 -25.15
C LEU A 667 4.27 -33.68 -24.00
N ALA A 668 3.94 -34.81 -23.36
CA ALA A 668 4.67 -35.31 -22.18
C ALA A 668 6.16 -35.52 -22.46
N SER A 669 6.52 -36.10 -23.61
CA SER A 669 7.91 -36.32 -24.01
C SER A 669 8.69 -35.02 -24.19
N PHE A 670 8.00 -33.91 -24.45
CA PHE A 670 8.57 -32.59 -24.63
C PHE A 670 8.44 -31.71 -23.39
N ARG A 671 7.83 -32.19 -22.29
CA ARG A 671 7.72 -31.43 -21.04
C ARG A 671 8.89 -31.77 -20.12
N ARG A 672 9.47 -30.75 -19.49
CA ARG A 672 10.39 -30.89 -18.37
C ARG A 672 9.60 -31.18 -17.09
N ALA A 673 10.30 -31.63 -16.04
CA ALA A 673 9.70 -31.93 -14.74
C ALA A 673 8.98 -30.73 -14.09
N ASN A 674 9.33 -29.50 -14.45
CA ASN A 674 8.68 -28.27 -13.98
C ASN A 674 7.50 -27.82 -14.86
N GLY A 675 7.04 -28.64 -15.81
CA GLY A 675 5.91 -28.34 -16.70
C GLY A 675 6.23 -27.48 -17.93
N THR A 676 7.47 -26.96 -18.05
CA THR A 676 7.95 -26.22 -19.22
C THR A 676 8.23 -27.11 -20.42
N VAL A 677 8.29 -26.54 -21.62
CA VAL A 677 8.52 -27.29 -22.86
C VAL A 677 9.98 -27.24 -23.31
N ARG A 678 10.53 -28.40 -23.71
CA ARG A 678 11.82 -28.54 -24.40
C ARG A 678 11.66 -28.15 -25.86
N TRP A 679 11.77 -26.87 -26.14
CA TRP A 679 11.52 -26.29 -27.46
C TRP A 679 12.30 -26.92 -28.61
N PRO A 680 13.62 -27.19 -28.48
CA PRO A 680 14.36 -27.82 -29.57
C PRO A 680 13.80 -29.19 -29.95
N GLU A 681 13.42 -29.99 -28.96
CA GLU A 681 12.85 -31.33 -29.15
C GLU A 681 11.43 -31.26 -29.73
N LEU A 682 10.59 -30.35 -29.21
CA LEU A 682 9.22 -30.16 -29.71
C LEU A 682 9.22 -29.69 -31.17
N MET A 683 10.06 -28.71 -31.52
CA MET A 683 10.17 -28.19 -32.89
C MET A 683 10.71 -29.24 -33.85
N ALA A 684 11.72 -30.02 -33.43
CA ALA A 684 12.29 -31.10 -34.23
C ALA A 684 11.27 -32.23 -34.51
N SER A 685 10.37 -32.49 -33.57
CA SER A 685 9.40 -33.59 -33.66
C SER A 685 8.25 -33.40 -34.65
N LYS A 686 8.01 -32.17 -35.13
CA LYS A 686 6.82 -31.80 -35.94
C LYS A 686 5.47 -32.15 -35.26
N THR A 687 5.43 -32.33 -33.94
CA THR A 687 4.21 -32.62 -33.18
C THR A 687 3.27 -31.41 -33.10
N LEU A 688 3.78 -30.18 -33.26
CA LEU A 688 3.03 -28.92 -33.16
C LEU A 688 1.84 -28.79 -34.15
N PRO A 689 2.01 -29.08 -35.46
CA PRO A 689 0.90 -29.16 -36.42
C PRO A 689 -0.25 -30.11 -36.02
N GLU A 690 0.07 -31.21 -35.33
CA GLU A 690 -0.90 -32.25 -34.95
C GLU A 690 -1.71 -31.89 -33.70
N VAL A 691 -1.17 -31.02 -32.84
CA VAL A 691 -1.76 -30.67 -31.53
C VAL A 691 -2.67 -29.42 -31.58
N GLY A 692 -2.61 -28.62 -32.64
CA GLY A 692 -3.68 -27.65 -32.97
C GLY A 692 -3.24 -26.29 -33.50
N GLY A 693 -3.01 -26.18 -34.81
CA GLY A 693 -2.98 -24.90 -35.55
C GLY A 693 -1.78 -23.98 -35.23
N LEU A 694 -0.79 -23.97 -36.14
CA LEU A 694 0.57 -23.44 -35.95
C LEU A 694 0.68 -22.04 -35.33
N ALA A 695 -0.14 -21.06 -35.71
CA ALA A 695 0.09 -19.66 -35.35
C ALA A 695 -0.38 -19.29 -33.93
N HIS A 696 -1.60 -19.69 -33.55
CA HIS A 696 -2.20 -19.28 -32.28
C HIS A 696 -1.64 -20.10 -31.10
N PHE A 697 -1.31 -21.36 -31.33
CA PHE A 697 -0.73 -22.24 -30.32
C PHE A 697 0.73 -21.88 -30.02
N THR A 698 1.53 -21.54 -31.05
CA THR A 698 2.93 -21.10 -30.87
C THR A 698 3.02 -19.77 -30.14
N LEU A 699 2.14 -18.81 -30.43
CA LEU A 699 2.10 -17.52 -29.71
C LEU A 699 1.68 -17.70 -28.23
N ALA A 700 0.69 -18.55 -27.95
CA ALA A 700 0.26 -18.80 -26.58
C ALA A 700 1.33 -19.52 -25.75
N LEU A 701 2.02 -20.50 -26.34
CA LEU A 701 3.17 -21.15 -25.73
C LEU A 701 4.36 -20.19 -25.54
N PHE A 702 4.61 -19.31 -26.52
CA PHE A 702 5.63 -18.25 -26.41
C PHE A 702 5.35 -17.31 -25.24
N LEU A 703 4.14 -16.77 -25.13
CA LEU A 703 3.78 -15.84 -24.06
C LEU A 703 3.86 -16.50 -22.68
N LYS A 704 3.46 -17.78 -22.59
CA LYS A 704 3.55 -18.56 -21.36
C LYS A 704 5.01 -18.82 -20.96
N GLU A 705 5.87 -19.23 -21.89
CA GLU A 705 7.27 -19.51 -21.59
C GLU A 705 8.10 -18.24 -21.40
N LEU A 706 7.78 -17.15 -22.10
CA LEU A 706 8.37 -15.84 -21.80
C LEU A 706 8.08 -15.44 -20.36
N ALA A 707 6.84 -15.64 -19.89
CA ALA A 707 6.48 -15.38 -18.50
C ALA A 707 7.31 -16.25 -17.54
N THR A 708 7.44 -17.56 -17.79
CA THR A 708 8.25 -18.47 -16.97
C THR A 708 9.75 -18.14 -17.00
N VAL A 709 10.31 -17.78 -18.16
CA VAL A 709 11.73 -17.43 -18.33
C VAL A 709 12.06 -16.12 -17.62
N VAL A 710 11.15 -15.14 -17.70
CA VAL A 710 11.25 -13.88 -16.95
C VAL A 710 11.10 -14.11 -15.45
N GLU A 711 10.20 -15.00 -15.04
CA GLU A 711 9.96 -15.35 -13.63
C GLU A 711 11.14 -16.12 -13.02
N THR A 712 11.78 -17.01 -13.77
CA THR A 712 12.84 -17.90 -13.25
C THR A 712 14.25 -17.31 -13.31
N GLY A 713 14.47 -16.25 -14.11
CA GLY A 713 15.78 -15.59 -14.22
C GLY A 713 16.94 -16.49 -14.72
N ASN A 714 16.64 -17.70 -15.18
CA ASN A 714 17.66 -18.68 -15.53
C ASN A 714 18.27 -18.33 -16.88
N ARG A 715 19.53 -17.86 -16.85
CA ARG A 715 20.28 -17.45 -18.03
C ARG A 715 20.37 -18.52 -19.13
N LEU A 716 20.63 -19.78 -18.76
CA LEU A 716 20.68 -20.89 -19.73
C LEU A 716 19.30 -21.12 -20.39
N HIS A 717 18.23 -20.90 -19.65
CA HIS A 717 16.86 -21.04 -20.16
C HIS A 717 16.46 -19.86 -21.03
N MET A 718 16.90 -18.64 -20.70
CA MET A 718 16.79 -17.46 -21.57
C MET A 718 17.52 -17.68 -22.89
N GLU A 719 18.77 -18.15 -22.82
CA GLU A 719 19.59 -18.45 -24.00
C GLU A 719 18.92 -19.53 -24.87
N GLU A 720 18.46 -20.65 -24.29
CA GLU A 720 17.74 -21.70 -25.03
C GLU A 720 16.42 -21.20 -25.65
N PHE A 721 15.65 -20.39 -24.91
CA PHE A 721 14.40 -19.79 -25.39
C PHE A 721 14.65 -18.81 -26.54
N PHE A 722 15.63 -17.92 -26.41
CA PHE A 722 15.96 -16.92 -27.43
C PHE A 722 16.66 -17.53 -28.65
N ASP A 723 17.42 -18.62 -28.49
CA ASP A 723 18.01 -19.39 -29.60
C ASP A 723 16.92 -20.14 -30.39
N ALA A 724 15.94 -20.75 -29.69
CA ALA A 724 14.78 -21.36 -30.33
C ALA A 724 13.90 -20.32 -31.07
N LEU A 725 13.75 -19.12 -30.49
CA LEU A 725 13.11 -17.99 -31.15
C LEU A 725 13.90 -17.50 -32.37
N GLY A 726 15.23 -17.42 -32.25
CA GLY A 726 16.15 -16.95 -33.30
C GLY A 726 16.19 -17.87 -34.51
N THR A 727 15.86 -19.14 -34.33
CA THR A 727 15.77 -20.17 -35.39
C THR A 727 14.35 -20.35 -35.94
N SER A 728 13.36 -19.65 -35.38
CA SER A 728 11.97 -19.67 -35.84
C SER A 728 11.63 -18.43 -36.68
N ASP A 729 10.58 -18.52 -37.49
CA ASP A 729 10.03 -17.35 -38.20
C ASP A 729 9.39 -16.31 -37.25
N PHE A 730 9.46 -16.51 -35.94
CA PHE A 730 8.87 -15.62 -34.94
C PHE A 730 9.38 -14.19 -35.04
N TYR A 731 10.69 -13.95 -35.15
CA TYR A 731 11.21 -12.58 -35.26
C TYR A 731 10.81 -11.92 -36.58
N LEU A 732 10.64 -12.71 -37.63
CA LEU A 732 10.12 -12.23 -38.91
C LEU A 732 8.67 -11.75 -38.74
N HIS A 733 7.80 -12.58 -38.14
CA HIS A 733 6.39 -12.25 -37.99
C HIS A 733 6.11 -11.25 -36.87
N TYR A 734 6.73 -11.38 -35.70
CA TYR A 734 6.56 -10.49 -34.55
C TYR A 734 7.31 -9.17 -34.71
N GLY A 735 8.54 -9.18 -35.24
CA GLY A 735 9.31 -7.96 -35.49
C GLY A 735 8.61 -7.07 -36.54
N MET A 736 8.09 -7.69 -37.59
CA MET A 736 7.28 -6.98 -38.60
C MET A 736 5.92 -6.57 -38.04
N PHE A 737 5.32 -7.36 -37.15
CA PHE A 737 4.12 -6.93 -36.44
C PHE A 737 4.37 -5.71 -35.55
N ALA A 738 5.44 -5.70 -34.76
CA ALA A 738 5.77 -4.59 -33.87
C ALA A 738 6.14 -3.32 -34.66
N LEU A 739 6.91 -3.47 -35.75
CA LEU A 739 7.24 -2.38 -36.66
C LEU A 739 5.98 -1.82 -37.33
N GLY A 740 5.08 -2.70 -37.79
CA GLY A 740 3.80 -2.33 -38.37
C GLY A 740 2.90 -1.62 -37.36
N ALA A 741 2.80 -2.13 -36.13
CA ALA A 741 1.99 -1.55 -35.08
C ALA A 741 2.51 -0.17 -34.64
N ARG A 742 3.83 0.00 -34.52
CA ARG A 742 4.44 1.29 -34.21
C ARG A 742 4.27 2.28 -35.35
N GLY A 743 4.46 1.84 -36.59
CA GLY A 743 4.18 2.63 -37.79
C GLY A 743 2.71 3.07 -37.86
N GLY A 744 1.78 2.17 -37.55
CA GLY A 744 0.34 2.44 -37.48
C GLY A 744 -0.02 3.48 -36.41
N GLN A 745 0.57 3.40 -35.22
CA GLN A 745 0.39 4.42 -34.17
C GLN A 745 0.88 5.80 -34.59
N LEU A 746 2.06 5.87 -35.21
CA LEU A 746 2.63 7.13 -35.68
C LEU A 746 1.82 7.74 -36.83
N ALA A 747 1.38 6.91 -37.78
CA ALA A 747 0.50 7.33 -38.87
C ALA A 747 -0.86 7.81 -38.34
N TYR A 748 -1.41 7.12 -37.33
CA TYR A 748 -2.66 7.52 -36.69
C TYR A 748 -2.53 8.90 -36.02
N GLY A 749 -1.51 9.10 -35.18
CA GLY A 749 -1.27 10.37 -34.48
C GLY A 749 -1.02 11.55 -35.43
N ARG A 750 -0.29 11.32 -36.53
CA ARG A 750 0.00 12.38 -37.51
C ARG A 750 -1.17 12.72 -38.43
N PHE A 751 -2.03 11.77 -38.79
CA PHE A 751 -2.98 11.97 -39.90
C PHE A 751 -4.45 11.76 -39.54
N LEU A 752 -4.77 10.82 -38.65
CA LEU A 752 -6.15 10.41 -38.34
C LEU A 752 -6.69 11.02 -37.05
N GLN A 753 -5.82 11.28 -36.06
CA GLN A 753 -6.21 11.84 -34.76
C GLN A 753 -7.01 13.16 -34.89
N ARG A 754 -6.67 13.99 -35.88
CA ARG A 754 -7.38 15.25 -36.18
C ARG A 754 -8.83 15.09 -36.64
N TYR A 755 -9.24 13.89 -37.07
CA TYR A 755 -10.57 13.61 -37.58
C TYR A 755 -11.45 12.81 -36.61
N VAL A 756 -10.90 12.30 -35.51
CA VAL A 756 -11.63 11.51 -34.50
C VAL A 756 -11.81 12.34 -33.22
N ARG A 757 -12.96 13.02 -33.10
CA ARG A 757 -13.22 14.02 -32.05
C ARG A 757 -13.51 13.46 -30.64
N ARG A 758 -13.83 12.17 -30.50
CA ARG A 758 -14.18 11.56 -29.19
C ARG A 758 -12.97 10.79 -28.62
N PRO A 759 -12.50 11.10 -27.39
CA PRO A 759 -11.31 10.46 -26.80
C PRO A 759 -11.36 8.93 -26.76
N PHE A 760 -12.54 8.37 -26.45
CA PHE A 760 -12.75 6.91 -26.46
C PHE A 760 -12.59 6.30 -27.86
N LEU A 761 -13.19 6.90 -28.88
CA LEU A 761 -13.06 6.45 -30.27
C LEU A 761 -11.63 6.68 -30.80
N ASN A 762 -10.95 7.69 -30.29
CA ASN A 762 -9.56 8.02 -30.63
C ASN A 762 -8.62 6.89 -30.16
N GLU A 763 -8.81 6.43 -28.91
CA GLU A 763 -8.03 5.33 -28.35
C GLU A 763 -8.32 4.00 -29.05
N LEU A 764 -9.60 3.70 -29.29
CA LEU A 764 -10.02 2.47 -29.96
C LEU A 764 -9.53 2.43 -31.42
N ALA A 765 -9.64 3.54 -32.16
CA ALA A 765 -9.15 3.64 -33.54
C ALA A 765 -7.61 3.60 -33.61
N ARG A 766 -6.91 4.20 -32.66
CA ARG A 766 -5.44 4.11 -32.55
C ARG A 766 -4.98 2.67 -32.37
N GLN A 767 -5.61 1.94 -31.46
CA GLN A 767 -5.29 0.53 -31.18
C GLN A 767 -5.60 -0.37 -32.38
N ASN A 768 -6.74 -0.16 -33.04
CA ASN A 768 -7.11 -0.92 -34.23
C ASN A 768 -6.23 -0.63 -35.45
N VAL A 769 -5.81 0.63 -35.66
CA VAL A 769 -4.87 0.98 -36.75
C VAL A 769 -3.48 0.42 -36.49
N ALA A 770 -3.02 0.44 -35.23
CA ALA A 770 -1.78 -0.24 -34.84
C ALA A 770 -1.88 -1.75 -35.10
N LEU A 771 -2.96 -2.38 -34.65
CA LEU A 771 -3.16 -3.82 -34.83
C LEU A 771 -3.24 -4.20 -36.32
N ALA A 772 -4.03 -3.47 -37.11
CA ALA A 772 -4.18 -3.73 -38.55
C ALA A 772 -2.87 -3.54 -39.32
N ALA A 773 -2.09 -2.51 -38.98
CA ALA A 773 -0.77 -2.29 -39.58
C ALA A 773 0.25 -3.36 -39.14
N GLY A 774 0.18 -3.81 -37.88
CA GLY A 774 0.97 -4.92 -37.39
C GLY A 774 0.63 -6.25 -38.07
N LEU A 775 -0.65 -6.53 -38.33
CA LEU A 775 -1.06 -7.75 -39.03
C LEU A 775 -0.71 -7.74 -40.52
N LEU A 776 -0.75 -6.56 -41.16
CA LEU A 776 -0.48 -6.43 -42.60
C LEU A 776 1.01 -6.52 -42.95
N LEU A 777 1.89 -5.95 -42.14
CA LEU A 777 3.31 -5.80 -42.49
C LEU A 777 4.02 -7.15 -42.71
N PRO A 778 3.78 -8.20 -41.89
CA PRO A 778 4.32 -9.54 -42.17
C PRO A 778 3.81 -10.11 -43.49
N GLN A 779 2.51 -9.96 -43.79
CA GLN A 779 1.90 -10.49 -45.02
C GLN A 779 2.42 -9.80 -46.29
N LEU A 780 2.70 -8.49 -46.22
CA LEU A 780 3.32 -7.76 -47.33
C LEU A 780 4.77 -8.18 -47.57
N PHE A 781 5.47 -8.59 -46.51
CA PHE A 781 6.86 -9.03 -46.57
C PHE A 781 7.00 -10.47 -47.06
N THR A 782 6.06 -11.36 -46.73
CA THR A 782 5.99 -12.73 -47.27
C THR A 782 5.41 -12.79 -48.69
N GLY A 783 4.93 -11.67 -49.23
CA GLY A 783 4.32 -11.60 -50.57
C GLY A 783 2.88 -12.13 -50.63
N GLU A 784 2.27 -12.46 -49.49
CA GLU A 784 0.93 -13.04 -49.38
C GLU A 784 -0.18 -12.00 -49.18
N GLY A 785 0.17 -10.76 -48.82
CA GLY A 785 -0.79 -9.69 -48.49
C GLY A 785 -1.22 -8.86 -49.69
N SER A 786 -2.53 -8.64 -49.84
CA SER A 786 -3.07 -7.66 -50.81
C SER A 786 -3.49 -6.36 -50.13
N ALA A 787 -3.23 -5.21 -50.77
CA ALA A 787 -3.76 -3.90 -50.32
C ALA A 787 -5.29 -3.88 -50.20
N HIS A 788 -5.97 -4.81 -50.88
CA HIS A 788 -7.41 -5.01 -50.81
C HIS A 788 -7.84 -5.60 -49.46
N GLN A 789 -7.14 -6.60 -48.91
CA GLN A 789 -7.43 -7.18 -47.60
C GLN A 789 -7.23 -6.17 -46.45
N PHE A 790 -6.24 -5.27 -46.58
CA PHE A 790 -6.05 -4.15 -45.65
C PHE A 790 -7.22 -3.17 -45.68
N ALA A 791 -7.69 -2.81 -46.88
CA ALA A 791 -8.85 -1.94 -47.04
C ALA A 791 -10.13 -2.60 -46.50
N VAL A 792 -10.34 -3.89 -46.74
CA VAL A 792 -11.47 -4.67 -46.18
C VAL A 792 -11.40 -4.72 -44.65
N SER A 793 -10.22 -4.96 -44.08
CA SER A 793 -10.04 -5.00 -42.61
C SER A 793 -10.29 -3.64 -41.95
N LEU A 794 -9.86 -2.53 -42.58
CA LEU A 794 -10.15 -1.18 -42.09
C LEU A 794 -11.62 -0.76 -42.29
N THR A 795 -12.27 -1.25 -43.35
CA THR A 795 -13.69 -0.93 -43.63
C THR A 795 -14.63 -1.75 -42.74
N ALA A 796 -14.29 -3.00 -42.42
CA ALA A 796 -15.00 -3.84 -41.45
C ALA A 796 -14.99 -3.26 -40.02
N LEU A 797 -14.07 -2.33 -39.74
CA LEU A 797 -13.96 -1.59 -38.48
C LEU A 797 -14.78 -0.28 -38.45
N GLY A 798 -15.64 -0.04 -39.44
CA GLY A 798 -16.58 1.10 -39.46
C GLY A 798 -15.97 2.45 -39.85
N LEU A 799 -14.76 2.47 -40.43
CA LEU A 799 -14.16 3.70 -40.96
C LEU A 799 -14.74 4.02 -42.34
N SER A 800 -15.12 5.28 -42.59
CA SER A 800 -15.69 5.69 -43.87
C SER A 800 -14.70 5.45 -45.03
N SER A 801 -15.21 5.06 -46.19
CA SER A 801 -14.42 4.83 -47.40
C SER A 801 -13.56 6.06 -47.80
N SER A 802 -13.99 7.27 -47.43
CA SER A 802 -13.23 8.51 -47.60
C SER A 802 -12.01 8.61 -46.68
N ALA A 803 -12.10 8.16 -45.41
CA ALA A 803 -10.98 8.13 -44.48
C ALA A 803 -9.94 7.07 -44.89
N VAL A 804 -10.39 5.92 -45.39
CA VAL A 804 -9.50 4.85 -45.92
C VAL A 804 -8.76 5.30 -47.17
N ARG A 805 -9.43 5.99 -48.09
CA ARG A 805 -8.83 6.52 -49.33
C ARG A 805 -7.82 7.64 -49.06
N THR A 806 -8.11 8.52 -48.11
CA THR A 806 -7.21 9.61 -47.68
C THR A 806 -6.00 9.07 -46.92
N GLY A 807 -6.18 8.04 -46.09
CA GLY A 807 -5.10 7.32 -45.41
C GLY A 807 -4.16 6.62 -46.38
N ALA A 808 -4.68 5.95 -47.41
CA ALA A 808 -3.87 5.28 -48.43
C ALA A 808 -3.07 6.25 -49.32
N GLN A 809 -3.59 7.46 -49.57
CA GLN A 809 -2.89 8.50 -50.35
C GLN A 809 -1.76 9.21 -49.58
N GLY A 810 -1.80 9.22 -48.24
CA GLY A 810 -0.76 9.79 -47.38
C GLY A 810 0.55 8.99 -47.33
N ILE A 811 0.55 7.75 -47.83
CA ILE A 811 1.68 6.83 -47.79
C ILE A 811 2.53 6.94 -49.07
N LYS A 812 2.87 8.17 -49.48
CA LYS A 812 3.77 8.42 -50.62
C LYS A 812 5.25 8.15 -50.31
N TRP A 813 5.65 8.17 -49.03
CA TRP A 813 7.05 7.98 -48.61
C TRP A 813 7.55 6.53 -48.78
N LEU A 814 6.65 5.53 -48.79
CA LEU A 814 7.01 4.12 -49.03
C LEU A 814 7.42 3.83 -50.48
N ARG A 815 7.14 4.73 -51.44
CA ARG A 815 7.73 4.64 -52.79
C ARG A 815 9.20 5.08 -52.83
N GLY A 816 9.66 5.85 -51.84
CA GLY A 816 11.05 6.32 -51.74
C GLY A 816 12.04 5.25 -51.29
N LEU A 817 11.58 4.16 -50.67
CA LEU A 817 12.45 3.07 -50.18
C LEU A 817 12.93 2.12 -51.27
N LYS A 818 12.37 2.17 -52.49
CA LYS A 818 12.90 1.46 -53.66
C LYS A 818 14.02 2.21 -54.40
N ALA A 819 14.28 3.48 -54.07
CA ALA A 819 15.30 4.29 -54.76
C ALA A 819 16.65 4.31 -54.03
N GLY A 820 16.75 3.68 -52.85
CA GLY A 820 17.95 3.69 -51.99
C GLY A 820 18.75 2.39 -51.94
N GLU A 821 18.53 1.44 -52.86
CA GLU A 821 19.21 0.13 -52.85
C GLU A 821 20.68 0.18 -53.33
N GLY A 822 21.16 1.33 -53.83
CA GLY A 822 22.50 1.43 -54.45
C GLY A 822 23.67 1.81 -53.54
N ALA A 823 23.44 2.41 -52.36
CA ALA A 823 24.53 2.98 -51.55
C ALA A 823 24.92 2.16 -50.31
N ALA A 824 24.02 1.32 -49.80
CA ALA A 824 24.27 0.52 -48.59
C ALA A 824 25.00 -0.82 -48.89
N ALA A 825 25.03 -1.28 -50.14
CA ALA A 825 25.63 -2.56 -50.52
C ALA A 825 27.17 -2.55 -50.56
N THR A 826 27.80 -1.36 -50.62
CA THR A 826 29.26 -1.24 -50.83
C THR A 826 30.06 -1.19 -49.51
N VAL A 827 29.42 -0.89 -48.37
CA VAL A 827 30.09 -0.82 -47.05
C VAL A 827 29.92 -2.12 -46.24
N ALA A 828 29.00 -3.00 -46.64
CA ALA A 828 28.67 -4.22 -45.88
C ALA A 828 29.60 -5.43 -46.12
N ARG A 829 30.74 -5.28 -46.82
CA ARG A 829 31.58 -6.41 -47.25
C ARG A 829 32.95 -6.57 -46.61
N SER A 830 33.35 -5.77 -45.61
CA SER A 830 34.61 -6.06 -44.90
C SER A 830 34.63 -5.68 -43.41
N SER A 831 35.04 -6.68 -42.64
CA SER A 831 35.49 -6.67 -41.24
C SER A 831 34.45 -6.91 -40.13
N ARG A 832 34.77 -7.90 -39.28
CA ARG A 832 34.14 -8.24 -38.00
C ARG A 832 34.15 -7.06 -36.98
N TRP A 833 34.83 -5.95 -37.26
CA TRP A 833 34.95 -4.79 -36.37
C TRP A 833 33.80 -3.78 -36.49
N ALA A 834 33.00 -3.82 -37.57
CA ALA A 834 31.80 -2.98 -37.70
C ALA A 834 30.72 -3.29 -36.64
N LYS A 835 30.75 -4.50 -36.04
CA LYS A 835 29.83 -4.89 -34.96
C LYS A 835 30.18 -4.26 -33.60
N LEU A 836 31.43 -3.83 -33.38
CA LEU A 836 31.85 -3.14 -32.14
C LEU A 836 31.69 -1.61 -32.26
N GLY A 837 31.91 -1.04 -33.45
CA GLY A 837 31.73 0.40 -33.71
C GLY A 837 30.27 0.86 -33.61
N GLY A 838 29.32 0.00 -34.02
CA GLY A 838 27.89 0.26 -33.82
C GLY A 838 27.49 0.36 -32.34
N PHE A 839 28.16 -0.38 -31.44
CA PHE A 839 27.87 -0.35 -30.01
C PHE A 839 28.33 0.96 -29.35
N VAL A 840 29.54 1.45 -29.65
CA VAL A 840 30.05 2.72 -29.08
C VAL A 840 29.27 3.93 -29.61
N TYR A 841 28.86 3.90 -30.88
CA TYR A 841 27.98 4.93 -31.44
C TYR A 841 26.59 4.92 -30.79
N THR A 842 26.05 3.72 -30.52
CA THR A 842 24.75 3.55 -29.83
C THR A 842 24.82 3.98 -28.36
N VAL A 843 25.94 3.74 -27.65
CA VAL A 843 26.12 4.19 -26.25
C VAL A 843 26.27 5.71 -26.16
N GLY A 844 27.05 6.32 -27.05
CA GLY A 844 27.18 7.78 -27.12
C GLY A 844 25.86 8.47 -27.48
N GLU A 845 25.12 7.93 -28.45
CA GLU A 845 23.78 8.40 -28.81
C GLU A 845 22.80 8.22 -27.64
N THR A 846 22.90 7.12 -26.89
CA THR A 846 22.09 6.88 -25.68
C THR A 846 22.40 7.90 -24.58
N VAL A 847 23.67 8.22 -24.31
CA VAL A 847 24.04 9.23 -23.30
C VAL A 847 23.54 10.62 -23.68
N VAL A 848 23.64 11.01 -24.96
CA VAL A 848 23.10 12.29 -25.44
C VAL A 848 21.58 12.31 -25.37
N VAL A 849 20.92 11.19 -25.71
CA VAL A 849 19.45 11.06 -25.59
C VAL A 849 19.02 11.10 -24.14
N LEU A 850 19.75 10.48 -23.20
CA LEU A 850 19.44 10.52 -21.78
C LEU A 850 19.64 11.92 -21.18
N TYR A 851 20.74 12.61 -21.53
CA TYR A 851 20.98 13.99 -21.12
C TYR A 851 19.94 14.95 -21.70
N ALA A 852 19.62 14.81 -22.99
CA ALA A 852 18.56 15.58 -23.64
C ALA A 852 17.19 15.24 -23.05
N ALA A 853 16.92 13.98 -22.70
CA ALA A 853 15.68 13.56 -22.05
C ALA A 853 15.55 14.17 -20.67
N GLU A 854 16.62 14.22 -19.86
CA GLU A 854 16.60 14.86 -18.54
C GLU A 854 16.33 16.38 -18.65
N LYS A 855 16.95 17.06 -19.61
CA LYS A 855 16.70 18.49 -19.86
C LYS A 855 15.30 18.75 -20.40
N LEU A 856 14.82 17.92 -21.34
CA LEU A 856 13.47 18.02 -21.89
C LEU A 856 12.42 17.66 -20.85
N GLU A 857 12.70 16.73 -19.95
CA GLU A 857 11.83 16.35 -18.84
C GLU A 857 11.66 17.52 -17.88
N GLY A 858 12.76 18.17 -17.47
CA GLY A 858 12.69 19.39 -16.65
C GLY A 858 11.87 20.49 -17.31
N VAL A 859 12.11 20.77 -18.60
CA VAL A 859 11.35 21.77 -19.37
C VAL A 859 9.86 21.38 -19.50
N TYR A 860 9.58 20.10 -19.69
CA TYR A 860 8.21 19.59 -19.82
C TYR A 860 7.43 19.67 -18.52
N TRP A 861 8.05 19.31 -17.38
CA TRP A 861 7.42 19.44 -16.06
C TRP A 861 7.24 20.90 -15.68
N ASP A 862 8.24 21.76 -15.93
CA ASP A 862 8.09 23.19 -15.69
C ASP A 862 6.98 23.80 -16.55
N TRP A 863 6.81 23.32 -17.79
CA TRP A 863 5.69 23.70 -18.65
C TRP A 863 4.34 23.17 -18.13
N GLN A 864 4.28 21.92 -17.65
CA GLN A 864 3.06 21.34 -17.07
C GLN A 864 2.66 22.04 -15.77
N ASP A 865 3.59 22.28 -14.85
CA ASP A 865 3.35 22.97 -13.60
C ASP A 865 2.88 24.40 -13.86
N ALA A 866 3.52 25.08 -14.82
CA ALA A 866 3.08 26.39 -15.29
C ALA A 866 1.64 26.34 -15.81
N ARG A 867 1.30 25.32 -16.58
CA ARG A 867 -0.03 25.17 -17.16
C ARG A 867 -1.08 24.83 -16.10
N ALA A 868 -0.78 23.92 -15.18
CA ALA A 868 -1.68 23.49 -14.12
C ALA A 868 -1.97 24.62 -13.14
N ALA A 869 -0.94 25.35 -12.70
CA ALA A 869 -1.12 26.54 -11.86
C ALA A 869 -2.01 27.58 -12.54
N ARG A 870 -1.86 27.76 -13.87
CA ARG A 870 -2.69 28.67 -14.66
C ARG A 870 -4.13 28.21 -14.80
N GLU A 871 -4.34 26.93 -15.12
CA GLU A 871 -5.68 26.35 -15.28
C GLU A 871 -6.45 26.39 -13.95
N SER A 872 -5.81 26.05 -12.83
CA SER A 872 -6.40 26.14 -11.49
C SER A 872 -6.88 27.56 -11.17
N MET A 873 -6.01 28.55 -11.38
CA MET A 873 -6.28 29.95 -11.10
C MET A 873 -7.33 30.56 -12.06
N ARG A 874 -7.35 30.12 -13.33
CA ARG A 874 -8.45 30.44 -14.26
C ARG A 874 -9.78 29.88 -13.75
N ASP A 875 -9.83 28.59 -13.44
CA ASP A 875 -11.07 27.91 -13.11
C ASP A 875 -11.66 28.44 -11.80
N ALA A 876 -10.80 28.70 -10.80
CA ALA A 876 -11.16 29.37 -9.56
C ALA A 876 -11.66 30.81 -9.80
N GLY A 877 -10.99 31.59 -10.64
CA GLY A 877 -11.44 32.93 -11.02
C GLY A 877 -12.80 32.93 -11.70
N LEU A 878 -13.01 32.06 -12.69
CA LEU A 878 -14.29 31.91 -13.38
C LEU A 878 -15.42 31.48 -12.44
N ALA A 879 -15.13 30.62 -11.45
CA ALA A 879 -16.10 30.23 -10.43
C ALA A 879 -16.44 31.42 -9.50
N PHE A 880 -15.41 32.15 -9.05
CA PHE A 880 -15.56 33.33 -8.21
C PHE A 880 -16.39 34.44 -8.85
N PHE A 881 -16.10 34.82 -10.10
CA PHE A 881 -16.88 35.86 -10.77
C PHE A 881 -18.32 35.43 -11.06
N ARG A 882 -18.55 34.14 -11.35
CA ARG A 882 -19.90 33.58 -11.45
C ARG A 882 -20.68 33.69 -10.15
N ALA A 883 -20.05 33.40 -9.02
CA ALA A 883 -20.66 33.62 -7.71
C ALA A 883 -20.95 35.12 -7.52
N ALA A 884 -19.98 36.01 -7.75
CA ALA A 884 -20.15 37.45 -7.51
C ALA A 884 -21.27 38.12 -8.34
N GLY A 885 -21.53 37.65 -9.56
CA GLY A 885 -22.51 38.28 -10.46
C GLY A 885 -23.96 37.82 -10.33
N SER A 886 -24.28 36.78 -9.54
CA SER A 886 -25.56 36.05 -9.63
C SER A 886 -26.51 36.21 -8.42
N ASP A 887 -26.58 37.40 -7.81
CA ASP A 887 -27.24 37.60 -6.48
C ASP A 887 -26.85 36.50 -5.47
N PRO A 888 -25.55 36.33 -5.19
CA PRO A 888 -25.06 35.20 -4.42
C PRO A 888 -25.52 35.24 -2.96
N THR A 889 -25.87 34.08 -2.42
CA THR A 889 -25.88 33.88 -0.97
C THR A 889 -24.49 34.22 -0.39
N PRO A 890 -24.39 34.89 0.77
CA PRO A 890 -23.11 35.23 1.40
C PRO A 890 -22.15 34.04 1.56
N GLU A 891 -22.67 32.85 1.80
CA GLU A 891 -21.91 31.61 1.98
C GLU A 891 -21.22 31.19 0.68
N ALA A 892 -21.96 31.15 -0.44
CA ALA A 892 -21.41 30.78 -1.75
C ALA A 892 -20.33 31.75 -2.23
N LEU A 893 -20.51 33.06 -1.98
CA LEU A 893 -19.49 34.05 -2.28
C LEU A 893 -18.24 33.87 -1.41
N THR A 894 -18.42 33.57 -0.12
CA THR A 894 -17.33 33.34 0.83
C THR A 894 -16.52 32.10 0.44
N GLU A 895 -17.18 31.00 0.09
CA GLU A 895 -16.53 29.77 -0.38
C GLU A 895 -15.75 30.01 -1.68
N ALA A 896 -16.37 30.64 -2.68
CA ALA A 896 -15.73 30.92 -3.95
C ALA A 896 -14.54 31.89 -3.80
N LEU A 897 -14.64 32.89 -2.93
CA LEU A 897 -13.54 33.79 -2.58
C LEU A 897 -12.38 33.04 -1.91
N ALA A 898 -12.69 32.10 -1.00
CA ALA A 898 -11.67 31.29 -0.35
C ALA A 898 -10.92 30.40 -1.36
N THR A 899 -11.65 29.75 -2.29
CA THR A 899 -11.04 28.98 -3.39
C THR A 899 -10.19 29.86 -4.29
N TYR A 900 -10.66 31.06 -4.64
CA TYR A 900 -9.92 31.98 -5.50
C TYR A 900 -8.62 32.48 -4.85
N ARG A 901 -8.66 32.83 -3.56
CA ARG A 901 -7.47 33.19 -2.78
C ARG A 901 -6.48 32.04 -2.66
N ALA A 902 -6.96 30.81 -2.46
CA ALA A 902 -6.10 29.64 -2.45
C ALA A 902 -5.36 29.48 -3.79
N ALA A 903 -6.06 29.65 -4.91
CA ALA A 903 -5.44 29.56 -6.23
C ALA A 903 -4.39 30.65 -6.50
N TRP A 904 -4.61 31.88 -6.00
CA TRP A 904 -3.60 32.95 -6.03
C TRP A 904 -2.36 32.60 -5.21
N ASN A 905 -2.53 32.04 -4.00
CA ASN A 905 -1.43 31.60 -3.17
C ASN A 905 -0.63 30.48 -3.85
N ASP A 906 -1.31 29.48 -4.42
CA ASP A 906 -0.68 28.40 -5.17
C ASP A 906 0.11 28.93 -6.37
N TYR A 907 -0.44 29.93 -7.07
CA TYR A 907 0.26 30.59 -8.18
C TYR A 907 1.52 31.33 -7.71
N ARG A 908 1.45 32.08 -6.60
CA ARG A 908 2.62 32.74 -5.98
C ARG A 908 3.68 31.73 -5.52
N THR A 909 3.25 30.58 -5.01
CA THR A 909 4.14 29.46 -4.65
C THR A 909 4.82 28.88 -5.88
N TYR A 910 4.07 28.66 -6.97
CA TYR A 910 4.63 28.22 -8.25
C TYR A 910 5.68 29.22 -8.77
N LEU A 911 5.39 30.53 -8.74
CA LEU A 911 6.37 31.55 -9.13
C LEU A 911 7.65 31.46 -8.29
N SER A 912 7.54 31.15 -7.00
CA SER A 912 8.68 31.02 -6.08
C SER A 912 9.45 29.69 -6.23
N LEU A 913 9.00 28.76 -7.07
CA LEU A 913 9.60 27.42 -7.21
C LEU A 913 11.09 27.42 -7.62
N PRO A 914 11.59 28.32 -8.50
CA PRO A 914 13.01 28.41 -8.81
C PRO A 914 13.88 28.68 -7.58
N LEU A 915 13.44 29.51 -6.64
CA LEU A 915 14.15 29.76 -5.39
C LEU A 915 14.25 28.46 -4.56
N PHE A 916 13.14 27.74 -4.39
CA PHE A 916 13.15 26.47 -3.65
C PHE A 916 14.02 25.40 -4.31
N LYS A 917 14.06 25.35 -5.65
CA LYS A 917 14.98 24.47 -6.39
C LYS A 917 16.44 24.83 -6.10
N GLN A 918 16.76 26.12 -6.05
CA GLN A 918 18.11 26.59 -5.76
C GLN A 918 18.53 26.31 -4.30
N ASP A 919 17.62 26.46 -3.34
CA ASP A 919 17.83 26.06 -1.95
C ASP A 919 18.09 24.55 -1.84
N ALA A 920 17.29 23.73 -2.54
CA ALA A 920 17.47 22.29 -2.56
C ALA A 920 18.82 21.86 -3.19
N LEU A 921 19.25 22.54 -4.25
CA LEU A 921 20.57 22.30 -4.86
C LEU A 921 21.71 22.65 -3.92
N PHE A 922 21.60 23.77 -3.19
CA PHE A 922 22.58 24.15 -2.19
C PHE A 922 22.64 23.16 -1.03
N HIS A 923 21.49 22.75 -0.50
CA HIS A 923 21.41 21.71 0.54
C HIS A 923 22.12 20.42 0.12
N ARG A 924 21.86 19.92 -1.10
CA ARG A 924 22.56 18.73 -1.61
C ARG A 924 24.07 18.91 -1.70
N ARG A 925 24.56 20.09 -2.06
CA ARG A 925 26.01 20.39 -2.09
C ARG A 925 26.61 20.39 -0.69
N VAL A 926 25.94 20.99 0.28
CA VAL A 926 26.38 21.01 1.68
C VAL A 926 26.35 19.61 2.29
N GLU A 927 25.33 18.81 2.01
CA GLU A 927 25.26 17.39 2.41
C GLU A 927 26.46 16.61 1.84
N ALA A 928 26.73 16.74 0.54
CA ALA A 928 27.89 16.10 -0.09
C ALA A 928 29.24 16.56 0.52
N TYR A 929 29.37 17.83 0.93
CA TYR A 929 30.56 18.29 1.66
C TYR A 929 30.65 17.74 3.08
N GLY A 930 29.52 17.48 3.74
CA GLY A 930 29.48 16.78 5.02
C GLY A 930 29.97 15.34 4.90
N GLU A 931 29.56 14.64 3.83
CA GLU A 931 30.06 13.30 3.50
C GLU A 931 31.57 13.31 3.19
N ASP A 932 32.03 14.26 2.38
CA ASP A 932 33.46 14.46 2.08
C ASP A 932 34.27 14.66 3.38
N ALA A 933 33.73 15.43 4.35
CA ALA A 933 34.38 15.65 5.65
C ALA A 933 34.57 14.35 6.43
N GLN A 934 33.56 13.48 6.43
CA GLN A 934 33.62 12.18 7.10
C GLN A 934 34.61 11.24 6.40
N GLN A 935 34.57 11.17 5.07
CA GLN A 935 35.49 10.35 4.27
C GLN A 935 36.96 10.77 4.46
N LEU A 936 37.22 12.07 4.65
CA LEU A 936 38.57 12.57 4.95
C LEU A 936 39.11 12.03 6.29
N GLU A 937 38.28 11.93 7.33
CA GLU A 937 38.69 11.38 8.62
C GLU A 937 39.01 9.88 8.51
N ASP A 938 38.17 9.12 7.80
CA ASP A 938 38.36 7.69 7.57
C ASP A 938 39.59 7.41 6.69
N ALA A 939 39.79 8.21 5.63
CA ALA A 939 40.97 8.13 4.78
C ALA A 939 42.25 8.45 5.55
N LEU A 940 42.23 9.44 6.45
CA LEU A 940 43.35 9.75 7.33
C LEU A 940 43.66 8.59 8.27
N ARG A 941 42.62 8.01 8.91
CA ARG A 941 42.78 6.84 9.78
C ARG A 941 43.41 5.66 9.05
N ALA A 942 42.88 5.31 7.87
CA ALA A 942 43.41 4.23 7.03
C ALA A 942 44.86 4.49 6.59
N ARG A 943 45.19 5.75 6.28
CA ARG A 943 46.55 6.17 5.92
C ARG A 943 47.52 6.04 7.09
N LEU A 944 47.11 6.44 8.30
CA LEU A 944 47.93 6.29 9.52
C LEU A 944 48.16 4.81 9.87
N GLU A 945 47.13 3.97 9.72
CA GLU A 945 47.30 2.52 9.87
C GLU A 945 48.27 1.94 8.84
N SER A 946 48.17 2.36 7.58
CA SER A 946 49.09 1.92 6.52
C SER A 946 50.53 2.36 6.78
N ILE A 947 50.74 3.55 7.35
CA ILE A 947 52.06 4.03 7.79
C ILE A 947 52.58 3.15 8.92
N GLY A 948 51.72 2.81 9.90
CA GLY A 948 52.07 1.90 11.00
C GLY A 948 52.53 0.52 10.55
N ARG A 949 51.90 -0.04 9.51
CA ARG A 949 52.21 -1.37 8.96
C ARG A 949 53.45 -1.41 8.04
N ARG A 950 54.02 -0.25 7.66
CA ARG A 950 55.13 -0.15 6.69
C ARG A 950 56.33 0.61 7.29
N PRO A 951 57.31 -0.10 7.88
CA PRO A 951 58.42 0.54 8.60
C PRO A 951 59.22 1.57 7.78
N LEU A 952 59.45 1.28 6.48
CA LEU A 952 60.16 2.22 5.58
C LEU A 952 59.35 3.49 5.31
N LEU A 953 58.02 3.37 5.14
CA LEU A 953 57.13 4.51 4.95
C LEU A 953 57.07 5.34 6.24
N LYS A 954 57.01 4.69 7.41
CA LYS A 954 57.07 5.37 8.71
C LYS A 954 58.37 6.14 8.90
N ALA A 955 59.53 5.52 8.60
CA ALA A 955 60.83 6.19 8.68
C ALA A 955 60.89 7.44 7.78
N ARG A 956 60.36 7.35 6.55
CA ARG A 956 60.27 8.50 5.64
C ARG A 956 59.36 9.60 6.16
N VAL A 957 58.14 9.25 6.61
CA VAL A 957 57.19 10.23 7.18
C VAL A 957 57.78 10.93 8.41
N VAL A 958 58.50 10.20 9.27
CA VAL A 958 59.19 10.77 10.44
C VAL A 958 60.35 11.68 10.01
N ALA A 959 61.10 11.32 8.95
CA ALA A 959 62.16 12.18 8.42
C ALA A 959 61.60 13.48 7.81
N ASP A 960 60.50 13.40 7.07
CA ASP A 960 59.92 14.53 6.34
C ASP A 960 59.11 15.47 7.27
N HIS A 961 58.42 14.92 8.29
CA HIS A 961 57.48 15.66 9.14
C HIS A 961 57.83 15.67 10.64
N GLY A 962 58.97 15.09 11.04
CA GLY A 962 59.42 14.97 12.44
C GLY A 962 58.67 13.90 13.25
N SER A 963 57.38 13.67 12.99
CA SER A 963 56.62 12.57 13.58
C SER A 963 55.41 12.18 12.71
N VAL A 964 54.85 10.98 12.96
CA VAL A 964 53.60 10.54 12.31
C VAL A 964 52.41 11.40 12.75
N ALA A 965 52.44 11.92 13.99
CA ALA A 965 51.40 12.82 14.50
C ALA A 965 51.42 14.17 13.78
N ALA A 966 52.59 14.78 13.61
CA ALA A 966 52.75 16.04 12.88
C ALA A 966 52.33 15.91 11.40
N TYR A 967 52.62 14.76 10.76
CA TYR A 967 52.09 14.45 9.43
C TYR A 967 50.55 14.40 9.41
N ALA A 968 49.93 13.74 10.40
CA ALA A 968 48.48 13.62 10.50
C ALA A 968 47.80 14.99 10.66
N GLU A 969 48.35 15.84 11.53
CA GLU A 969 47.87 17.19 11.78
C GLU A 969 47.96 18.06 10.54
N GLN A 970 49.09 18.04 9.82
CA GLN A 970 49.26 18.79 8.58
C GLN A 970 48.27 18.30 7.49
N ALA A 971 48.18 16.98 7.27
CA ALA A 971 47.27 16.42 6.27
C ALA A 971 45.79 16.73 6.56
N LEU A 972 45.40 16.74 7.85
CA LEU A 972 44.06 17.13 8.27
C LEU A 972 43.82 18.64 8.08
N ALA A 973 44.81 19.49 8.40
CA ALA A 973 44.73 20.93 8.20
C ALA A 973 44.54 21.30 6.72
N ASP A 974 45.34 20.70 5.83
CA ASP A 974 45.27 20.94 4.38
C ASP A 974 43.90 20.51 3.81
N SER A 975 43.43 19.32 4.20
CA SER A 975 42.14 18.79 3.75
C SER A 975 40.96 19.62 4.27
N ARG A 976 41.03 20.11 5.52
CA ARG A 976 40.04 21.02 6.09
C ARG A 976 40.03 22.37 5.38
N ALA A 977 41.20 22.91 5.03
CA ALA A 977 41.28 24.17 4.29
C ALA A 977 40.66 24.04 2.88
N GLU A 978 40.93 22.95 2.17
CA GLU A 978 40.32 22.69 0.87
C GLU A 978 38.80 22.53 0.96
N LEU A 979 38.31 21.75 1.92
CA LEU A 979 36.89 21.53 2.14
C LEU A 979 36.17 22.84 2.51
N ASN A 980 36.73 23.61 3.44
CA ASN A 980 36.20 24.93 3.81
C ASN A 980 36.13 25.86 2.59
N GLY A 981 37.16 25.88 1.75
CA GLY A 981 37.14 26.67 0.51
C GLY A 981 36.06 26.22 -0.49
N ARG A 982 35.74 24.91 -0.56
CA ARG A 982 34.62 24.40 -1.37
C ARG A 982 33.27 24.81 -0.79
N ILE A 983 33.12 24.73 0.54
CA ILE A 983 31.92 25.16 1.26
C ILE A 983 31.67 26.65 1.02
N GLU A 984 32.67 27.50 1.24
CA GLU A 984 32.57 28.96 1.04
C GLU A 984 32.16 29.31 -0.40
N ARG A 985 32.80 28.72 -1.42
CA ARG A 985 32.42 28.93 -2.83
C ARG A 985 30.98 28.50 -3.13
N ALA A 986 30.49 27.44 -2.48
CA ALA A 986 29.12 26.99 -2.68
C ALA A 986 28.11 27.91 -1.98
N PHE A 987 28.43 28.45 -0.81
CA PHE A 987 27.63 29.48 -0.15
C PHE A 987 27.55 30.74 -1.01
N GLU A 988 28.68 31.22 -1.54
CA GLU A 988 28.74 32.38 -2.43
C GLU A 988 27.94 32.16 -3.71
N ALA A 989 28.16 31.03 -4.41
CA ALA A 989 27.43 30.68 -5.61
C ALA A 989 25.91 30.53 -5.36
N HIS A 990 25.53 30.00 -4.20
CA HIS A 990 24.13 29.91 -3.81
C HIS A 990 23.53 31.29 -3.57
N PHE A 991 24.21 32.15 -2.80
CA PHE A 991 23.75 33.50 -2.48
C PHE A 991 23.58 34.34 -3.75
N ASN A 992 24.52 34.28 -4.68
CA ASN A 992 24.46 35.01 -5.95
C ASN A 992 23.28 34.53 -6.81
N ALA A 993 23.17 33.23 -7.06
CA ALA A 993 22.07 32.68 -7.87
C ALA A 993 20.70 32.90 -7.22
N ARG A 994 20.60 32.81 -5.89
CA ARG A 994 19.36 33.08 -5.16
C ARG A 994 18.98 34.57 -5.24
N THR A 995 19.96 35.47 -5.18
CA THR A 995 19.74 36.92 -5.33
C THR A 995 19.26 37.26 -6.75
N GLU A 996 19.87 36.67 -7.77
CA GLU A 996 19.43 36.82 -9.17
C GLU A 996 17.98 36.34 -9.39
N LEU A 997 17.64 35.16 -8.86
CA LEU A 997 16.28 34.62 -8.96
C LEU A 997 15.25 35.45 -8.18
N ALA A 998 15.64 36.03 -7.03
CA ALA A 998 14.77 36.92 -6.25
C ALA A 998 14.54 38.26 -6.98
N ALA A 999 15.57 38.81 -7.61
CA ALA A 999 15.46 39.97 -8.49
C ALA A 999 14.56 39.66 -9.70
N GLU A 1000 14.72 38.50 -10.34
CA GLU A 1000 13.83 38.08 -11.44
C GLU A 1000 12.37 38.00 -10.97
N LEU A 1001 12.10 37.50 -9.77
CA LEU A 1001 10.74 37.38 -9.24
C LEU A 1001 10.08 38.72 -8.87
N SER A 1002 10.87 39.70 -8.45
CA SER A 1002 10.40 41.04 -8.09
C SER A 1002 10.26 41.93 -9.33
N GLU A 1003 11.28 41.93 -10.18
CA GLU A 1003 11.44 42.83 -11.34
C GLU A 1003 10.90 42.28 -12.66
N ALA A 1004 10.44 41.02 -12.71
CA ALA A 1004 9.90 40.43 -13.93
C ALA A 1004 8.87 41.37 -14.59
N PRO A 1005 9.03 41.68 -15.88
CA PRO A 1005 8.07 42.52 -16.56
C PRO A 1005 6.68 41.86 -16.56
N ARG A 1006 5.63 42.69 -16.63
CA ARG A 1006 4.29 42.19 -16.95
C ARG A 1006 4.37 41.36 -18.23
N ARG A 1007 3.75 40.19 -18.23
CA ARG A 1007 3.83 39.27 -19.37
C ARG A 1007 3.24 39.90 -20.63
N ALA A 1008 3.92 39.70 -21.76
CA ALA A 1008 3.44 40.12 -23.08
C ALA A 1008 2.38 39.17 -23.68
N ALA A 1009 2.27 37.94 -23.19
CA ALA A 1009 1.36 36.92 -23.71
C ALA A 1009 0.14 36.70 -22.79
N LEU A 1010 -1.05 36.67 -23.39
CA LEU A 1010 -2.33 36.51 -22.69
C LEU A 1010 -2.38 35.19 -21.91
N TYR A 1011 -2.85 35.27 -20.67
CA TYR A 1011 -2.94 34.20 -19.69
C TYR A 1011 -3.95 33.10 -20.06
N LEU A 1012 -5.05 33.46 -20.76
CA LEU A 1012 -6.06 32.51 -21.24
C LEU A 1012 -5.82 32.18 -22.72
N PRO A 1013 -5.54 30.92 -23.09
CA PRO A 1013 -5.49 30.54 -24.50
C PRO A 1013 -6.90 30.62 -25.09
N GLN A 1014 -7.18 31.68 -25.86
CA GLN A 1014 -8.35 31.87 -26.73
C GLN A 1014 -9.76 31.61 -26.12
N GLY A 1015 -9.88 31.51 -24.78
CA GLY A 1015 -11.14 31.24 -24.06
C GLY A 1015 -11.93 32.49 -23.66
N ALA A 1016 -11.37 33.68 -23.85
CA ALA A 1016 -11.96 35.00 -23.55
C ALA A 1016 -13.39 35.20 -24.09
N ALA A 1017 -13.72 34.51 -25.18
CA ALA A 1017 -15.05 34.57 -25.80
C ALA A 1017 -16.16 33.95 -24.94
N LEU A 1018 -15.85 33.19 -23.88
CA LEU A 1018 -16.84 32.45 -23.09
C LEU A 1018 -17.31 33.18 -21.82
N LEU A 1019 -16.58 34.20 -21.35
CA LEU A 1019 -16.96 34.97 -20.15
C LEU A 1019 -18.33 35.68 -20.28
N PRO A 1020 -18.66 36.33 -21.41
CA PRO A 1020 -19.99 36.92 -21.61
C PRO A 1020 -21.15 35.91 -21.59
N ALA A 1021 -20.89 34.67 -21.98
CA ALA A 1021 -21.90 33.60 -21.95
C ALA A 1021 -22.06 32.98 -20.55
N ALA A 1022 -21.03 33.07 -19.71
CA ALA A 1022 -21.01 32.47 -18.37
C ALA A 1022 -21.64 33.37 -17.29
N LEU A 1023 -21.90 34.65 -17.58
CA LEU A 1023 -22.40 35.65 -16.65
C LEU A 1023 -23.67 36.31 -17.20
N PRO A 1024 -24.83 35.62 -17.18
CA PRO A 1024 -26.08 36.18 -17.68
C PRO A 1024 -26.50 37.41 -16.86
N GLY A 1025 -26.59 38.57 -17.53
CA GLY A 1025 -27.00 39.85 -16.92
C GLY A 1025 -25.86 40.85 -16.66
N GLY A 1026 -24.59 40.46 -16.80
CA GLY A 1026 -23.46 41.39 -16.65
C GLY A 1026 -23.33 42.34 -17.85
N ASN A 1027 -22.93 43.59 -17.61
CA ASN A 1027 -22.62 44.54 -18.68
C ASN A 1027 -21.45 43.97 -19.53
N PRO A 1028 -21.65 43.71 -20.85
CA PRO A 1028 -20.61 43.13 -21.70
C PRO A 1028 -19.30 43.92 -21.73
N ALA A 1029 -19.36 45.23 -21.50
CA ALA A 1029 -18.17 46.07 -21.40
C ALA A 1029 -17.36 45.76 -20.13
N GLN A 1030 -18.02 45.62 -18.98
CA GLN A 1030 -17.38 45.25 -17.71
C GLN A 1030 -16.80 43.83 -17.78
N LEU A 1031 -17.53 42.88 -18.38
CA LEU A 1031 -17.05 41.52 -18.59
C LEU A 1031 -15.83 41.43 -19.52
N ARG A 1032 -15.75 42.30 -20.53
CA ARG A 1032 -14.57 42.41 -21.39
C ARG A 1032 -13.37 43.01 -20.67
N ILE A 1033 -13.60 44.03 -19.84
CA ILE A 1033 -12.54 44.61 -18.98
C ILE A 1033 -12.03 43.53 -18.04
N LEU A 1034 -12.93 42.80 -17.39
CA LEU A 1034 -12.58 41.73 -16.46
C LEU A 1034 -11.82 40.58 -17.14
N SER A 1035 -12.26 40.15 -18.33
CA SER A 1035 -11.54 39.14 -19.12
C SER A 1035 -10.13 39.60 -19.45
N ARG A 1036 -9.96 40.87 -19.87
CA ARG A 1036 -8.64 41.45 -20.17
C ARG A 1036 -7.73 41.51 -18.95
N GLU A 1037 -8.27 41.85 -17.78
CA GLU A 1037 -7.50 41.91 -16.54
C GLU A 1037 -7.08 40.51 -16.07
N LEU A 1038 -7.98 39.52 -16.15
CA LEU A 1038 -7.63 38.11 -15.89
C LEU A 1038 -6.68 37.52 -16.93
N GLU A 1039 -6.69 38.05 -18.16
CA GLU A 1039 -5.75 37.69 -19.21
C GLU A 1039 -4.36 38.30 -19.01
N ALA A 1040 -4.22 39.30 -18.15
CA ALA A 1040 -3.00 40.09 -17.96
C ALA A 1040 -2.26 39.77 -16.64
N LEU A 1041 -2.39 38.55 -16.11
CA LEU A 1041 -1.71 38.18 -14.86
C LEU A 1041 -0.19 38.33 -14.96
N SER A 1042 0.40 38.95 -13.95
CA SER A 1042 1.84 39.17 -13.89
C SER A 1042 2.63 37.90 -13.53
N SER A 1043 3.86 37.81 -14.05
CA SER A 1043 4.89 36.89 -13.55
C SER A 1043 5.66 37.43 -12.34
N SER A 1044 5.52 38.71 -12.02
CA SER A 1044 6.14 39.32 -10.85
C SER A 1044 5.29 39.03 -9.62
N ARG A 1045 5.90 38.45 -8.59
CA ARG A 1045 5.22 38.10 -7.34
C ARG A 1045 4.54 39.33 -6.71
N PRO A 1046 5.20 40.50 -6.54
CA PRO A 1046 4.53 41.72 -6.06
C PRO A 1046 3.29 42.09 -6.88
N GLN A 1047 3.39 42.01 -8.21
CA GLN A 1047 2.30 42.39 -9.11
C GLN A 1047 1.12 41.41 -9.05
N THR A 1048 1.33 40.14 -8.68
CA THR A 1048 0.20 39.21 -8.47
C THR A 1048 -0.75 39.66 -7.36
N PHE A 1049 -0.25 40.33 -6.31
CA PHE A 1049 -1.12 40.91 -5.28
C PHE A 1049 -1.91 42.11 -5.83
N GLU A 1050 -1.29 42.93 -6.70
CA GLU A 1050 -1.98 44.04 -7.35
C GLU A 1050 -3.08 43.56 -8.28
N ASP A 1051 -2.81 42.49 -9.04
CA ASP A 1051 -3.77 41.85 -9.93
C ASP A 1051 -4.94 41.22 -9.13
N GLU A 1052 -4.65 40.56 -8.01
CA GLU A 1052 -5.66 40.02 -7.10
C GLU A 1052 -6.53 41.13 -6.50
N ALA A 1053 -5.92 42.19 -5.95
CA ALA A 1053 -6.64 43.31 -5.35
C ALA A 1053 -7.50 44.04 -6.40
N ARG A 1054 -6.99 44.22 -7.62
CA ARG A 1054 -7.75 44.79 -8.74
C ARG A 1054 -8.93 43.90 -9.13
N ALA A 1055 -8.74 42.59 -9.24
CA ALA A 1055 -9.80 41.63 -9.54
C ALA A 1055 -10.92 41.66 -8.49
N LEU A 1056 -10.57 41.76 -7.20
CA LEU A 1056 -11.52 41.90 -6.10
C LEU A 1056 -12.28 43.23 -6.13
N LYS A 1057 -11.60 44.35 -6.44
CA LYS A 1057 -12.24 45.67 -6.61
C LYS A 1057 -13.24 45.67 -7.76
N LEU A 1058 -12.90 45.06 -8.90
CA LEU A 1058 -13.82 44.88 -10.03
C LEU A 1058 -15.02 43.98 -9.67
N ALA A 1059 -14.80 42.91 -8.90
CA ALA A 1059 -15.89 42.08 -8.38
C ALA A 1059 -16.82 42.88 -7.46
N ALA A 1060 -16.27 43.76 -6.62
CA ALA A 1060 -17.05 44.61 -5.72
C ALA A 1060 -17.94 45.62 -6.47
N GLU A 1061 -17.50 46.12 -7.64
CA GLU A 1061 -18.33 46.98 -8.51
C GLU A 1061 -19.54 46.25 -9.11
N LEU A 1062 -19.45 44.92 -9.25
CA LEU A 1062 -20.52 44.07 -9.76
C LEU A 1062 -21.48 43.57 -8.66
N ALA A 1063 -21.05 43.63 -7.40
CA ALA A 1063 -21.83 43.17 -6.25
C ALA A 1063 -22.64 44.30 -5.59
N ALA A 1064 -23.73 43.95 -4.92
CA ALA A 1064 -24.54 44.87 -4.12
C ALA A 1064 -24.53 44.48 -2.62
N GLY A 1065 -24.89 45.42 -1.75
CA GLY A 1065 -25.09 45.16 -0.31
C GLY A 1065 -23.86 44.60 0.40
N ASP A 1066 -24.07 43.60 1.26
CA ASP A 1066 -23.04 42.99 2.11
C ASP A 1066 -21.93 42.29 1.31
N ALA A 1067 -22.25 41.76 0.12
CA ALA A 1067 -21.29 41.14 -0.78
C ALA A 1067 -20.23 42.14 -1.25
N ARG A 1068 -20.65 43.37 -1.60
CA ARG A 1068 -19.73 44.45 -1.98
C ARG A 1068 -18.78 44.80 -0.84
N ALA A 1069 -19.30 44.98 0.37
CA ALA A 1069 -18.48 45.31 1.54
C ALA A 1069 -17.49 44.18 1.90
N ALA A 1070 -17.88 42.91 1.72
CA ALA A 1070 -17.00 41.77 1.92
C ALA A 1070 -15.85 41.74 0.91
N LEU A 1071 -16.13 42.04 -0.36
CA LEU A 1071 -15.14 42.09 -1.44
C LEU A 1071 -14.17 43.28 -1.28
N GLU A 1072 -14.65 44.45 -0.87
CA GLU A 1072 -13.82 45.61 -0.56
C GLU A 1072 -12.86 45.32 0.62
N ARG A 1073 -13.36 44.68 1.70
CA ARG A 1073 -12.50 44.19 2.80
C ARG A 1073 -11.48 43.17 2.31
N ALA A 1074 -11.88 42.29 1.42
CA ALA A 1074 -11.00 41.28 0.87
C ALA A 1074 -9.86 41.90 0.03
N ALA A 1075 -10.17 42.93 -0.77
CA ALA A 1075 -9.18 43.68 -1.55
C ALA A 1075 -8.18 44.42 -0.64
N ASN A 1076 -8.67 45.09 0.41
CA ASN A 1076 -7.81 45.78 1.38
C ASN A 1076 -6.84 44.81 2.08
N ALA A 1077 -7.32 43.62 2.47
CA ALA A 1077 -6.47 42.60 3.08
C ALA A 1077 -5.36 42.09 2.12
N VAL A 1078 -5.62 42.08 0.81
CA VAL A 1078 -4.61 41.74 -0.21
C VAL A 1078 -3.59 42.87 -0.36
N ASP A 1079 -4.03 44.13 -0.32
CA ASP A 1079 -3.14 45.30 -0.32
C ASP A 1079 -2.24 45.33 0.95
N GLU A 1080 -2.77 44.96 2.12
CA GLU A 1080 -1.99 44.78 3.35
C GLU A 1080 -0.97 43.64 3.22
N ALA A 1081 -1.39 42.49 2.68
CA ALA A 1081 -0.48 41.37 2.42
C ALA A 1081 0.64 41.74 1.44
N ARG A 1082 0.34 42.56 0.43
CA ARG A 1082 1.34 43.11 -0.50
C ARG A 1082 2.37 43.98 0.21
N GLN A 1083 1.92 44.86 1.11
CA GLN A 1083 2.82 45.71 1.89
C GLN A 1083 3.70 44.88 2.82
N ALA A 1084 3.15 43.84 3.45
CA ALA A 1084 3.91 42.90 4.26
C ALA A 1084 4.95 42.14 3.43
N ASP A 1085 4.59 41.64 2.24
CA ASP A 1085 5.50 40.95 1.31
C ASP A 1085 6.64 41.87 0.84
N ALA A 1086 6.32 43.13 0.50
CA ALA A 1086 7.31 44.14 0.13
C ALA A 1086 8.23 44.55 1.29
N ALA A 1087 7.71 44.62 2.52
CA ALA A 1087 8.52 44.88 3.71
C ALA A 1087 9.49 43.72 3.99
N LEU A 1088 9.04 42.48 3.80
CA LEU A 1088 9.91 41.30 3.87
C LEU A 1088 10.98 41.33 2.77
N ASP A 1089 10.65 41.78 1.55
CA ASP A 1089 11.61 41.93 0.45
C ASP A 1089 12.71 42.94 0.81
N ALA A 1090 12.28 44.13 1.23
CA ALA A 1090 13.17 45.22 1.62
C ALA A 1090 14.09 44.84 2.79
N ALA A 1091 13.63 43.97 3.70
CA ALA A 1091 14.43 43.44 4.81
C ALA A 1091 15.36 42.28 4.40
N GLY A 1092 15.30 41.80 3.15
CA GLY A 1092 15.97 40.57 2.71
C GLY A 1092 15.39 39.32 3.40
N GLN A 1093 14.20 39.43 3.99
CA GLN A 1093 13.48 38.42 4.76
C GLN A 1093 12.34 37.78 3.97
N LEU A 1094 12.20 38.07 2.67
CA LEU A 1094 11.34 37.33 1.74
C LEU A 1094 11.85 35.89 1.63
N THR A 1095 11.63 35.06 2.65
CA THR A 1095 11.75 33.60 2.52
C THR A 1095 11.13 32.84 3.69
N PRO A 1096 10.21 31.91 3.39
CA PRO A 1096 10.21 30.60 4.00
C PRO A 1096 11.49 29.87 3.59
N GLY A 1097 12.31 29.57 4.59
CA GLY A 1097 13.60 28.89 4.55
C GLY A 1097 14.12 28.83 6.00
N ILE A 1098 15.12 27.99 6.32
CA ILE A 1098 15.52 27.71 7.71
C ILE A 1098 15.70 28.99 8.54
N LYS A 1099 16.27 30.06 7.99
CA LYS A 1099 16.41 31.34 8.69
C LYS A 1099 15.06 32.00 9.00
N GLY A 1100 14.14 32.06 8.04
CA GLY A 1100 12.80 32.63 8.22
C GLY A 1100 11.80 31.74 8.99
N GLU A 1101 12.06 30.43 9.10
CA GLU A 1101 11.34 29.55 10.04
C GLU A 1101 11.93 29.61 11.45
N VAL A 1102 13.26 29.71 11.59
CA VAL A 1102 13.94 29.92 12.89
C VAL A 1102 13.63 31.31 13.46
N GLU A 1103 13.53 32.35 12.63
CA GLU A 1103 13.14 33.70 13.05
C GLU A 1103 11.62 33.85 13.30
N ARG A 1104 10.77 32.97 12.74
CA ARG A 1104 9.33 32.89 13.10
C ARG A 1104 9.05 32.02 14.32
N ALA A 1105 9.94 31.06 14.62
CA ALA A 1105 9.85 30.19 15.78
C ALA A 1105 10.52 30.79 17.04
N ARG A 1106 11.43 31.76 16.85
CA ARG A 1106 11.86 32.71 17.89
C ARG A 1106 10.85 33.82 18.04
#